data_AF-A0A8K0HSY4-F1
#
_entry.id   AF-A0A8K0HSY4-F1
#
_cell.length_a   1.000
_cell.length_b   1.000
_cell.length_c   1.000
_cell.angle_alpha   90.00
_cell.angle_beta   90.00
_cell.angle_gamma   90.00
#
_symmetry.space_group_name_H-M   'P 1'
#
loop_
_entity.id
_entity.type
_entity.pdbx_description
1 polymer ?
#
loop_
_entity_poly.entity_id
_entity_poly.type
_entity_poly.pdbx_seq_one_letter_code
_entity_poly.pdbx_strand_id
1 'polypeptide(L)'
;MAADSVPPLDEKAKRTRELLASFYSPDPSSAAASSPHAKPASLDSINSPAFDPDVYMGLLIQKSNLEGLLQKHVEMAAEIKNLDTDLQMLVYENYNKFISATDTIKRMKNNIVGMEANMEQLLAKITSVQSRSDIVNTSLFEKREHIEKLHRTRNLLRKVQFIYDLPTRLGKCIKTEAYADAVRFFTGAKPIFEAYGDSSFQDCKKASEEAMDLVIQNLQAKIYSDSEPIEARAEAVVLLKQLNFPVDSLKTNLLEKLEDYMSKFQNESKEVEASEPDSSGPSKASIGRISKTVRAYLIIFPDSEKRLIELGQDLFTRCYESIQQSIKKRMPSADLLAMLRNIAEDVTLMDNVLPEAALPAFSLEAVRSIIRQYISTAFSYLLLEVSEALTMTQPKPKEALEESLLQMALEGSKKAVIQGSMDLLLEFRQLLDGDLELLAKLRDLIIDWVQEGFQDFFQKLYGHFLLLSGRSNITNQDSSITDSIPVDKIQTGLVLVLAQLSVFIEQSAIPRITEEIAASFSGGGVRGYEHGPAFVPGEICRLFRSAGEKFLHLYINLKTQKISILLKKRFTTPNWIKHKEPREVHMFVDLLLQELEAVAVEVRQILPRGIIRRHRHSDSTGSTNSSRSNPMREDKLTRSNTQRARSQFLESHLAKLFEQKMEIFTKVEYTQESVLSTIVKLCLKSLQEFVRLQTFNRSGFQQIQLDIEFLKNPLKEFVDDEAAIDFLLKEVISASHERCLDPIPLEPPILDKLINAKLAKNRELSPNSHSR
;
A
#
# COMPACT_ATOMS: atom_id res chain seq x y z
N MET A 1 24.40 37.19 10.65
CA MET A 1 23.99 36.93 9.24
C MET A 1 22.98 38.01 8.90
N ALA A 2 23.13 38.90 7.93
CA ALA A 2 23.91 38.90 6.70
C ALA A 2 24.69 40.22 6.52
N ALA A 3 25.81 40.16 5.79
CA ALA A 3 26.59 41.30 5.38
C ALA A 3 26.04 41.81 4.04
N ASP A 4 25.57 43.07 4.00
CA ASP A 4 25.25 43.75 2.74
C ASP A 4 26.44 44.61 2.32
N SER A 5 27.17 44.08 1.34
CA SER A 5 28.25 44.75 0.63
C SER A 5 27.68 45.81 -0.32
N VAL A 6 27.92 47.09 0.00
CA VAL A 6 27.61 48.23 -0.87
C VAL A 6 28.45 48.13 -2.17
N PRO A 7 27.85 48.28 -3.36
CA PRO A 7 28.56 48.16 -4.64
C PRO A 7 29.57 49.32 -4.84
N PRO A 8 30.65 49.11 -5.62
CA PRO A 8 31.69 50.12 -5.81
C PRO A 8 31.14 51.30 -6.63
N LEU A 9 31.22 52.51 -6.06
CA LEU A 9 30.84 53.75 -6.74
C LEU A 9 31.77 54.05 -7.92
N ASP A 10 31.16 54.49 -9.03
CA ASP A 10 31.80 54.91 -10.27
C ASP A 10 32.85 56.00 -10.02
N GLU A 11 34.06 55.84 -10.57
CA GLU A 11 35.23 56.72 -10.37
C GLU A 11 34.89 58.19 -10.67
N LYS A 12 34.03 58.43 -11.67
CA LYS A 12 33.56 59.78 -12.03
C LYS A 12 32.73 60.41 -10.91
N ALA A 13 31.85 59.64 -10.27
CA ALA A 13 31.04 60.10 -9.14
C ALA A 13 31.89 60.34 -7.88
N LYS A 14 32.97 59.57 -7.69
CA LYS A 14 33.95 59.82 -6.64
C LYS A 14 34.69 61.14 -6.87
N ARG A 15 35.16 61.39 -8.10
CA ARG A 15 35.85 62.64 -8.45
C ARG A 15 34.96 63.87 -8.34
N THR A 16 33.71 63.81 -8.81
CA THR A 16 32.77 64.94 -8.67
C THR A 16 32.42 65.18 -7.19
N ARG A 17 32.30 64.13 -6.38
CA ARG A 17 32.10 64.24 -4.94
C ARG A 17 33.31 64.83 -4.22
N GLU A 18 34.52 64.45 -4.58
CA GLU A 18 35.75 65.04 -4.04
C GLU A 18 35.92 66.51 -4.46
N LEU A 19 35.63 66.84 -5.72
CA LEU A 19 35.61 68.23 -6.22
C LEU A 19 34.61 69.07 -5.42
N LEU A 20 33.37 68.60 -5.29
CA LEU A 20 32.36 69.28 -4.47
C LEU A 20 32.79 69.38 -3.00
N ALA A 21 33.36 68.33 -2.42
CA ALA A 21 33.85 68.35 -1.05
C ALA A 21 34.95 69.41 -0.84
N SER A 22 35.87 69.56 -1.80
CA SER A 22 36.92 70.59 -1.73
C SER A 22 36.36 72.03 -1.72
N PHE A 23 35.23 72.27 -2.40
CA PHE A 23 34.58 73.58 -2.43
C PHE A 23 33.73 73.89 -1.19
N TYR A 24 33.24 72.87 -0.48
CA TYR A 24 32.33 73.03 0.67
C TYR A 24 32.95 72.69 2.03
N SER A 25 34.19 72.20 2.08
CA SER A 25 34.91 72.02 3.34
C SER A 25 35.25 73.39 3.96
N PRO A 26 34.71 73.72 5.15
CA PRO A 26 35.14 74.90 5.89
C PRO A 26 36.57 74.71 6.37
N ASP A 27 37.29 75.81 6.57
CA ASP A 27 38.68 75.93 7.05
C ASP A 27 39.22 74.72 7.86
N PRO A 28 40.49 74.31 7.62
CA PRO A 28 41.12 73.10 8.17
C PRO A 28 41.54 73.24 9.64
N SER A 29 40.72 73.90 10.46
CA SER A 29 41.01 74.20 11.87
C SER A 29 40.21 73.35 12.86
N SER A 30 39.27 72.51 12.41
CA SER A 30 38.35 71.79 13.31
C SER A 30 38.18 70.29 13.03
N ALA A 31 38.85 69.72 12.03
CA ALA A 31 38.70 68.30 11.65
C ALA A 31 39.95 67.44 11.93
N ALA A 32 40.89 67.91 12.76
CA ALA A 32 42.06 67.13 13.19
C ALA A 32 41.76 66.31 14.45
N ALA A 33 40.72 65.47 14.43
CA ALA A 33 40.52 64.45 15.45
C ALA A 33 39.56 63.36 14.95
N SER A 34 40.03 62.48 14.07
CA SER A 34 39.67 61.04 14.00
C SER A 34 39.86 60.45 12.60
N SER A 35 41.05 59.97 12.28
CA SER A 35 41.21 58.67 11.59
C SER A 35 42.67 58.22 11.64
N PRO A 36 43.00 57.09 12.27
CA PRO A 36 44.34 56.55 12.29
C PRO A 36 44.49 55.53 11.16
N HIS A 37 44.71 55.98 9.92
CA HIS A 37 45.32 55.22 8.81
C HIS A 37 45.24 56.00 7.49
N ALA A 38 46.12 56.99 7.32
CA ALA A 38 46.51 57.46 6.01
C ALA A 38 48.04 57.40 5.95
N LYS A 39 48.56 56.55 5.04
CA LYS A 39 50.00 56.50 4.73
C LYS A 39 50.45 57.91 4.33
N PRO A 40 51.65 58.38 4.75
CA PRO A 40 52.15 59.68 4.33
C PRO A 40 52.18 59.72 2.80
N ALA A 41 51.41 60.66 2.23
CA ALA A 41 51.33 60.86 0.79
C ALA A 41 52.75 61.03 0.24
N SER A 42 53.15 60.20 -0.73
CA SER A 42 54.42 60.41 -1.40
C SER A 42 54.37 61.78 -2.09
N LEU A 43 55.50 62.48 -2.11
CA LEU A 43 55.70 63.79 -2.74
C LEU A 43 55.42 63.80 -4.26
N ASP A 44 54.96 62.69 -4.85
CA ASP A 44 54.60 62.54 -6.25
C ASP A 44 53.09 62.75 -6.53
N SER A 45 52.25 63.06 -5.52
CA SER A 45 50.80 63.24 -5.68
C SER A 45 50.40 64.68 -5.97
N ILE A 46 49.92 64.96 -7.20
CA ILE A 46 49.45 66.28 -7.67
C ILE A 46 48.25 66.80 -6.85
N ASN A 47 47.41 65.91 -6.33
CA ASN A 47 46.18 66.27 -5.61
C ASN A 47 46.40 66.54 -4.11
N SER A 48 47.66 66.61 -3.66
CA SER A 48 47.98 66.96 -2.26
C SER A 48 47.82 68.47 -2.04
N PRO A 49 47.21 68.92 -0.94
CA PRO A 49 47.07 70.34 -0.63
C PRO A 49 48.41 71.08 -0.40
N ALA A 50 49.51 70.33 -0.27
CA ALA A 50 50.87 70.85 -0.14
C ALA A 50 51.74 70.62 -1.40
N PHE A 51 51.11 70.51 -2.58
CA PHE A 51 51.81 70.30 -3.85
C PHE A 51 52.72 71.49 -4.21
N ASP A 52 53.99 71.19 -4.52
CA ASP A 52 54.97 72.17 -5.01
C ASP A 52 55.30 71.87 -6.49
N PRO A 53 54.94 72.76 -7.44
CA PRO A 53 55.17 72.57 -8.87
C PRO A 53 56.64 72.41 -9.24
N ASP A 54 57.54 73.14 -8.57
CA ASP A 54 58.95 73.19 -8.95
C ASP A 54 59.68 71.90 -8.52
N VAL A 55 59.34 71.38 -7.33
CA VAL A 55 59.86 70.11 -6.82
C VAL A 55 59.32 68.93 -7.64
N TYR A 56 58.04 68.95 -7.99
CA TYR A 56 57.42 67.92 -8.82
C TYR A 56 58.01 67.89 -10.24
N MET A 57 58.19 69.06 -10.87
CA MET A 57 58.82 69.17 -12.19
C MET A 57 60.27 68.70 -12.15
N GLY A 58 61.03 69.06 -11.12
CA GLY A 58 62.40 68.59 -10.93
C GLY A 58 62.51 67.06 -10.85
N LEU A 59 61.60 66.42 -10.10
CA LEU A 59 61.51 64.96 -10.02
C LEU A 59 61.07 64.32 -11.34
N LEU A 60 60.16 64.98 -12.09
CA LEU A 60 59.65 64.48 -13.36
C LEU A 60 60.72 64.50 -14.46
N ILE A 61 61.51 65.56 -14.54
CA ILE A 61 62.65 65.68 -15.47
C ILE A 61 63.73 64.64 -15.15
N GLN A 62 63.94 64.34 -13.87
CA GLN A 62 64.95 63.35 -13.45
C GLN A 62 64.50 61.90 -13.68
N LYS A 63 63.19 61.63 -13.62
CA LYS A 63 62.61 60.28 -13.76
C LYS A 63 62.19 59.89 -15.19
N SER A 64 61.97 60.83 -16.10
CA SER A 64 61.36 60.55 -17.42
C SER A 64 62.21 61.01 -18.60
N ASN A 65 62.12 60.28 -19.73
CA ASN A 65 62.75 60.67 -20.99
C ASN A 65 61.92 61.77 -21.70
N LEU A 66 62.51 62.45 -22.69
CA LEU A 66 61.85 63.58 -23.38
C LEU A 66 60.49 63.23 -23.98
N GLU A 67 60.34 62.01 -24.52
CA GLU A 67 59.09 61.53 -25.11
C GLU A 67 58.01 61.29 -24.04
N GLY A 68 58.40 60.73 -22.89
CA GLY A 68 57.52 60.57 -21.73
C GLY A 68 57.09 61.89 -21.11
N LEU A 69 57.97 62.90 -21.10
CA LEU A 69 57.63 64.24 -20.64
C LEU A 69 56.64 64.93 -21.59
N LEU A 70 56.83 64.76 -22.90
CA LEU A 70 55.93 65.31 -23.91
C LEU A 70 54.56 64.64 -23.86
N GLN A 71 54.51 63.33 -23.66
CA GLN A 71 53.26 62.60 -23.46
C GLN A 71 52.53 63.05 -22.18
N LYS A 72 53.27 63.26 -21.08
CA LYS A 72 52.70 63.80 -19.84
C LYS A 72 52.15 65.22 -20.00
N HIS A 73 52.79 66.07 -20.78
CA HIS A 73 52.27 67.40 -21.11
C HIS A 73 50.96 67.31 -21.92
N VAL A 74 50.88 66.42 -22.91
CA VAL A 74 49.66 66.22 -23.71
C VAL A 74 48.51 65.68 -22.86
N GLU A 75 48.79 64.70 -21.99
CA GLU A 75 47.82 64.17 -21.03
C GLU A 75 47.32 65.27 -20.09
N MET A 76 48.21 66.05 -19.50
CA MET A 76 47.84 67.13 -18.58
C MET A 76 47.04 68.24 -19.28
N ALA A 77 47.40 68.61 -20.51
CA ALA A 77 46.65 69.60 -21.30
C ALA A 77 45.24 69.10 -21.65
N ALA A 78 45.07 67.80 -21.92
CA ALA A 78 43.77 67.20 -22.13
C ALA A 78 42.96 67.14 -20.83
N GLU A 79 43.59 66.78 -19.71
CA GLU A 79 42.95 66.78 -18.39
C GLU A 79 42.49 68.18 -17.96
N ILE A 80 43.29 69.23 -18.17
CA ILE A 80 42.91 70.61 -17.87
C ILE A 80 41.67 71.02 -18.66
N LYS A 81 41.62 70.72 -19.97
CA LYS A 81 40.44 71.03 -20.80
C LYS A 81 39.19 70.27 -20.36
N ASN A 82 39.35 69.00 -19.99
CA ASN A 82 38.24 68.19 -19.52
C ASN A 82 37.72 68.69 -18.17
N LEU A 83 38.61 69.05 -17.23
CA LEU A 83 38.24 69.61 -15.93
C LEU A 83 37.56 70.97 -16.06
N ASP A 84 38.01 71.83 -16.98
CA ASP A 84 37.34 73.11 -17.23
C ASP A 84 35.93 72.90 -17.83
N THR A 85 35.79 71.95 -18.75
CA THR A 85 34.47 71.57 -19.30
C THR A 85 33.56 71.00 -18.21
N ASP A 86 34.08 70.14 -17.34
CA ASP A 86 33.33 69.56 -16.22
C ASP A 86 32.95 70.63 -15.17
N LEU A 87 33.83 71.60 -14.89
CA LEU A 87 33.53 72.73 -14.00
C LEU A 87 32.43 73.61 -14.59
N GLN A 88 32.52 73.95 -15.87
CA GLN A 88 31.46 74.71 -16.56
C GLN A 88 30.14 73.95 -16.54
N MET A 89 30.17 72.63 -16.77
CA MET A 89 28.98 71.77 -16.68
C MET A 89 28.40 71.77 -15.26
N LEU A 90 29.25 71.67 -14.23
CA LEU A 90 28.82 71.70 -12.83
C LEU A 90 28.12 73.02 -12.48
N VAL A 91 28.69 74.15 -12.93
CA VAL A 91 28.11 75.49 -12.75
C VAL A 91 26.80 75.62 -13.52
N TYR A 92 26.72 75.14 -14.77
CA TYR A 92 25.50 75.18 -15.57
C TYR A 92 24.39 74.30 -14.99
N GLU A 93 24.68 73.04 -14.66
CA GLU A 93 23.72 72.08 -14.12
C GLU A 93 23.21 72.48 -12.73
N ASN A 94 24.04 73.16 -11.92
CA ASN A 94 23.69 73.54 -10.55
C ASN A 94 23.48 75.05 -10.33
N TYR A 95 23.37 75.86 -11.40
CA TYR A 95 23.21 77.32 -11.32
C TYR A 95 22.04 77.75 -10.42
N ASN A 96 20.89 77.08 -10.57
CA ASN A 96 19.70 77.33 -9.73
C ASN A 96 19.96 77.04 -8.24
N LYS A 97 20.84 76.08 -7.93
CA LYS A 97 21.20 75.75 -6.54
C LYS A 97 22.16 76.77 -5.95
N PHE A 98 23.09 77.32 -6.74
CA PHE A 98 23.98 78.39 -6.27
C PHE A 98 23.23 79.69 -5.99
N ILE A 99 22.26 80.08 -6.84
CA ILE A 99 21.42 81.26 -6.57
C ILE A 99 20.60 81.05 -5.30
N SER A 100 19.92 79.91 -5.17
CA SER A 100 19.08 79.64 -4.00
C SER A 100 19.89 79.52 -2.70
N ALA A 101 21.11 78.96 -2.74
CA ALA A 101 22.03 78.99 -1.61
C ALA A 101 22.44 80.43 -1.25
N THR A 102 22.77 81.26 -2.24
CA THR A 102 23.13 82.67 -2.02
C THR A 102 21.97 83.47 -1.41
N ASP A 103 20.75 83.30 -1.91
CA ASP A 103 19.55 83.96 -1.35
C ASP A 103 19.23 83.46 0.07
N THR A 104 19.49 82.18 0.35
CA THR A 104 19.32 81.61 1.68
C THR A 104 20.34 82.18 2.67
N ILE A 105 21.61 82.32 2.28
CA ILE A 105 22.64 82.98 3.10
C ILE A 105 22.26 84.44 3.37
N LYS A 106 21.71 85.14 2.37
CA LYS A 106 21.28 86.53 2.53
C LYS A 106 20.10 86.66 3.51
N ARG A 107 19.10 85.77 3.44
CA ARG A 107 18.02 85.68 4.45
C ARG A 107 18.54 85.33 5.83
N MET A 108 19.45 84.35 5.93
CA MET A 108 20.02 83.92 7.19
C MET A 108 20.79 85.06 7.86
N LYS A 109 21.58 85.83 7.10
CA LYS A 109 22.30 87.02 7.60
C LYS A 109 21.33 88.06 8.17
N ASN A 110 20.25 88.37 7.46
CA ASN A 110 19.28 89.37 7.92
C ASN A 110 18.54 88.93 9.20
N ASN A 111 18.26 87.64 9.38
CA ASN A 111 17.59 87.13 10.58
C ASN A 111 18.53 87.00 11.79
N ILE A 112 19.82 86.72 11.57
CA ILE A 112 20.81 86.60 12.65
C ILE A 112 21.16 87.97 13.24
N VAL A 113 21.18 89.03 12.42
CA VAL A 113 21.41 90.40 12.88
C VAL A 113 20.20 90.88 13.70
N GLY A 114 20.29 90.76 15.03
CA GLY A 114 19.25 91.13 15.99
C GLY A 114 18.78 89.99 16.89
N MET A 115 19.11 88.73 16.58
CA MET A 115 18.74 87.57 17.40
C MET A 115 19.52 87.54 18.73
N GLU A 116 20.77 88.00 18.74
CA GLU A 116 21.62 88.08 19.95
C GLU A 116 21.02 89.02 21.00
N ALA A 117 20.61 90.24 20.60
CA ALA A 117 19.94 91.19 21.47
C ALA A 117 18.60 90.65 22.02
N ASN A 118 17.82 89.95 21.18
CA ASN A 118 16.57 89.31 21.62
C ASN A 118 16.84 88.15 22.60
N MET A 119 17.93 87.41 22.42
CA MET A 119 18.32 86.29 23.29
C MET A 119 18.78 86.78 24.67
N GLU A 120 19.53 87.89 24.74
CA GLU A 120 19.87 88.55 26.01
C GLU A 120 18.63 89.06 26.74
N GLN A 121 17.68 89.67 26.01
CA GLN A 121 16.45 90.16 26.60
C GLN A 121 15.56 89.01 27.11
N LEU A 122 15.57 87.87 26.42
CA LEU A 122 14.90 86.64 26.85
C LEU A 122 15.56 86.07 28.11
N LEU A 123 16.89 86.00 28.16
CA LEU A 123 17.62 85.54 29.34
C LEU A 123 17.30 86.40 30.56
N ALA A 124 17.27 87.73 30.42
CA ALA A 124 16.88 88.63 31.50
C ALA A 124 15.44 88.36 32.00
N LYS A 125 14.49 88.15 31.09
CA LYS A 125 13.11 87.80 31.45
C LYS A 125 13.02 86.44 32.13
N ILE A 126 13.76 85.43 31.66
CA ILE A 126 13.79 84.09 32.26
C ILE A 126 14.35 84.17 33.68
N THR A 127 15.46 84.87 33.89
CA THR A 127 16.06 85.04 35.23
C THR A 127 15.10 85.78 36.18
N SER A 128 14.35 86.76 35.68
CA SER A 128 13.31 87.44 36.46
C SER A 128 12.11 86.55 36.77
N VAL A 129 11.68 85.68 35.85
CA VAL A 129 10.60 84.72 36.09
C VAL A 129 11.06 83.65 37.08
N GLN A 130 12.31 83.18 36.96
CA GLN A 130 12.90 82.19 37.84
C GLN A 130 12.92 82.68 39.28
N SER A 131 13.43 83.90 39.53
CA SER A 131 13.47 84.45 40.89
C SER A 131 12.09 84.65 41.51
N ARG A 132 11.11 85.14 40.73
CA ARG A 132 9.72 85.26 41.20
C ARG A 132 9.08 83.90 41.44
N SER A 133 9.41 82.90 40.62
CA SER A 133 8.96 81.52 40.78
C SER A 133 9.53 80.89 42.05
N ASP A 134 10.81 81.11 42.36
CA ASP A 134 11.45 80.57 43.56
C ASP A 134 10.83 81.15 44.85
N ILE A 135 10.45 82.43 44.84
CA ILE A 135 9.71 83.07 45.95
C ILE A 135 8.31 82.45 46.11
N VAL A 136 7.60 82.19 45.02
CA VAL A 136 6.28 81.52 45.07
C VAL A 136 6.43 80.08 45.53
N ASN A 137 7.46 79.38 45.05
CA ASN A 137 7.70 77.97 45.38
C ASN A 137 8.04 77.80 46.87
N THR A 138 8.88 78.70 47.43
CA THR A 138 9.18 78.71 48.87
C THR A 138 7.94 78.99 49.72
N SER A 139 7.09 79.95 49.34
CA SER A 139 5.84 80.24 50.07
C SER A 139 4.81 79.10 50.01
N LEU A 140 4.75 78.36 48.90
CA LEU A 140 3.81 77.25 48.73
C LEU A 140 4.32 75.92 49.27
N PHE A 141 5.62 75.77 49.54
CA PHE A 141 6.23 74.51 49.98
C PHE A 141 5.60 73.98 51.28
N GLU A 142 5.51 74.81 52.32
CA GLU A 142 4.91 74.41 53.61
C GLU A 142 3.43 74.01 53.46
N LYS A 143 2.66 74.79 52.67
CA LYS A 143 1.24 74.48 52.41
C LYS A 143 1.07 73.18 51.62
N ARG A 144 1.94 72.92 50.64
CA ARG A 144 1.96 71.65 49.89
C ARG A 144 2.31 70.47 50.81
N GLU A 145 3.28 70.63 51.71
CA GLU A 145 3.65 69.59 52.67
C GLU A 145 2.50 69.26 53.63
N HIS A 146 1.79 70.28 54.14
CA HIS A 146 0.60 70.08 54.96
C HIS A 146 -0.54 69.37 54.19
N ILE A 147 -0.78 69.77 52.93
CA ILE A 147 -1.76 69.10 52.07
C ILE A 147 -1.34 67.66 51.79
N GLU A 148 -0.06 67.38 51.56
CA GLU A 148 0.44 66.01 51.40
C GLU A 148 0.23 65.17 52.65
N LYS A 149 0.52 65.71 53.85
CA LYS A 149 0.27 65.01 55.12
C LYS A 149 -1.22 64.68 55.28
N LEU A 150 -2.12 65.64 55.06
CA LEU A 150 -3.57 65.37 55.07
C LEU A 150 -3.99 64.37 53.99
N HIS A 151 -3.42 64.46 52.79
CA HIS A 151 -3.71 63.54 51.70
C HIS A 151 -3.24 62.11 52.02
N ARG A 152 -2.09 61.96 52.69
CA ARG A 152 -1.61 60.65 53.19
C ARG A 152 -2.59 60.08 54.23
N THR A 153 -3.02 60.88 55.21
CA THR A 153 -4.01 60.46 56.21
C THR A 153 -5.36 60.10 55.59
N ARG A 154 -5.87 60.93 54.66
CA ARG A 154 -7.10 60.66 53.92
C ARG A 154 -6.99 59.41 53.05
N ASN A 155 -5.84 59.19 52.41
CA ASN A 155 -5.58 57.97 51.63
C ASN A 155 -5.56 56.73 52.51
N LEU A 156 -4.93 56.81 53.69
CA LEU A 156 -4.94 55.71 54.65
C LEU A 156 -6.35 55.40 55.12
N LEU A 157 -7.13 56.43 55.47
CA LEU A 157 -8.52 56.28 55.90
C LEU A 157 -9.38 55.63 54.80
N ARG A 158 -9.20 56.04 53.53
CA ARG A 158 -9.89 55.42 52.39
C ARG A 158 -9.50 53.96 52.18
N LYS A 159 -8.23 53.60 52.38
CA LYS A 159 -7.76 52.22 52.29
C LYS A 159 -8.37 51.36 53.40
N VAL A 160 -8.42 51.85 54.64
CA VAL A 160 -9.06 51.14 55.76
C VAL A 160 -10.57 51.01 55.54
N GLN A 161 -11.24 52.06 55.06
CA GLN A 161 -12.65 52.03 54.70
C GLN A 161 -12.93 51.00 53.59
N PHE A 162 -12.04 50.89 52.59
CA PHE A 162 -12.17 49.88 51.55
C PHE A 162 -12.12 48.44 52.09
N ILE A 163 -11.30 48.18 53.12
CA ILE A 163 -11.19 46.85 53.75
C ILE A 163 -12.46 46.51 54.55
N TYR A 164 -13.03 47.47 55.30
CA TYR A 164 -14.30 47.26 56.01
C TYR A 164 -15.50 47.10 55.07
N ASP A 165 -15.51 47.84 53.95
CA ASP A 165 -16.57 47.72 52.95
C ASP A 165 -16.45 46.42 52.13
N LEU A 166 -15.29 45.76 52.14
CA LEU A 166 -14.96 44.65 51.24
C LEU A 166 -15.99 43.51 51.27
N PRO A 167 -16.43 42.97 52.43
CA PRO A 167 -17.43 41.90 52.46
C PRO A 167 -18.76 42.31 51.79
N THR A 168 -19.19 43.55 52.00
CA THR A 168 -20.43 44.07 51.39
C THR A 168 -20.29 44.27 49.89
N ARG A 169 -19.09 44.63 49.41
CA ARG A 169 -18.79 44.75 47.98
C ARG A 169 -18.70 43.38 47.31
N LEU A 170 -18.05 42.41 47.95
CA LEU A 170 -18.02 41.02 47.49
C LEU A 170 -19.44 40.44 47.41
N GLY A 171 -20.27 40.66 48.43
CA GLY A 171 -21.67 40.25 48.42
C GLY A 171 -22.49 40.91 47.30
N LYS A 172 -22.17 42.14 46.89
CA LYS A 172 -22.79 42.77 45.71
C LYS A 172 -22.28 42.14 44.41
N CYS A 173 -20.98 41.88 44.28
CA CYS A 173 -20.40 41.24 43.11
C CYS A 173 -20.95 39.82 42.89
N ILE A 174 -21.22 39.07 43.97
CA ILE A 174 -21.88 37.76 43.90
C ILE A 174 -23.30 37.89 43.33
N LYS A 175 -24.06 38.91 43.75
CA LYS A 175 -25.43 39.15 43.26
C LYS A 175 -25.48 39.64 41.82
N THR A 176 -24.45 40.35 41.36
CA THR A 176 -24.35 40.87 39.99
C THR A 176 -23.57 39.94 39.05
N GLU A 177 -23.17 38.76 39.52
CA GLU A 177 -22.32 37.79 38.81
C GLU A 177 -20.99 38.37 38.26
N ALA A 178 -20.52 39.47 38.84
CA ALA A 178 -19.28 40.14 38.43
C ALA A 178 -18.08 39.53 39.18
N TYR A 179 -17.77 38.27 38.90
CA TYR A 179 -16.76 37.51 39.62
C TYR A 179 -15.34 38.04 39.42
N ALA A 180 -15.03 38.62 38.26
CA ALA A 180 -13.71 39.19 37.99
C ALA A 180 -13.35 40.36 38.93
N ASP A 181 -14.31 41.24 39.19
CA ASP A 181 -14.12 42.35 40.12
C ASP A 181 -14.06 41.85 41.57
N ALA A 182 -14.83 40.81 41.92
CA ALA A 182 -14.76 40.19 43.25
C ALA A 182 -13.35 39.64 43.54
N VAL A 183 -12.78 38.89 42.60
CA VAL A 183 -11.42 38.33 42.72
C VAL A 183 -10.38 39.44 42.78
N ARG A 184 -10.48 40.49 41.95
CA ARG A 184 -9.56 41.64 42.00
C ARG A 184 -9.60 42.37 43.34
N PHE A 185 -10.79 42.63 43.88
CA PHE A 185 -10.92 43.31 45.17
C PHE A 185 -10.36 42.47 46.31
N PHE A 186 -10.57 41.16 46.29
CA PHE A 186 -10.03 40.26 47.30
C PHE A 186 -8.51 40.08 47.19
N THR A 187 -7.96 39.87 45.99
CA THR A 187 -6.52 39.76 45.77
C THR A 187 -5.77 41.03 46.18
N GLY A 188 -6.37 42.21 45.95
CA GLY A 188 -5.81 43.49 46.43
C GLY A 188 -5.84 43.65 47.95
N ALA A 189 -6.78 43.01 48.64
CA ALA A 189 -6.91 43.04 50.10
C ALA A 189 -6.15 41.91 50.82
N LYS A 190 -5.84 40.81 50.12
CA LYS A 190 -5.19 39.61 50.66
C LYS A 190 -3.87 39.89 51.43
N PRO A 191 -2.93 40.72 50.93
CA PRO A 191 -1.71 41.03 51.68
C PRO A 191 -1.98 41.76 53.01
N ILE A 192 -3.06 42.54 53.07
CA ILE A 192 -3.47 43.27 54.28
C ILE A 192 -4.10 42.31 55.29
N PHE A 193 -4.88 41.33 54.81
CA PHE A 193 -5.42 40.26 55.65
C PHE A 193 -4.35 39.27 56.14
N GLU A 194 -3.29 39.04 55.37
CA GLU A 194 -2.15 38.23 55.81
C GLU A 194 -1.31 38.95 56.88
N ALA A 195 -1.11 40.27 56.75
CA ALA A 195 -0.31 41.04 57.70
C ALA A 195 -1.06 41.47 58.98
N TYR A 196 -2.36 41.77 58.89
CA TYR A 196 -3.15 42.36 59.99
C TYR A 196 -4.48 41.66 60.26
N GLY A 197 -4.79 40.57 59.56
CA GLY A 197 -6.08 39.90 59.63
C GLY A 197 -6.39 39.22 60.96
N ASP A 198 -5.37 38.84 61.74
CA ASP A 198 -5.57 38.12 63.01
C ASP A 198 -5.80 39.06 64.21
N SER A 199 -5.84 40.38 63.96
CA SER A 199 -6.08 41.41 64.98
C SER A 199 -7.35 42.21 64.66
N SER A 200 -7.22 43.43 64.15
CA SER A 200 -8.34 44.36 63.98
C SER A 200 -9.31 44.01 62.84
N PHE A 201 -8.94 43.14 61.91
CA PHE A 201 -9.72 42.81 60.72
C PHE A 201 -10.25 41.37 60.68
N GLN A 202 -10.26 40.65 61.81
CA GLN A 202 -10.61 39.22 61.85
C GLN A 202 -12.01 38.91 61.33
N ASP A 203 -13.01 39.70 61.72
CA ASP A 203 -14.40 39.50 61.27
C ASP A 203 -14.56 39.83 59.78
N CYS A 204 -13.85 40.85 59.29
CA CYS A 204 -13.84 41.22 57.87
C CYS A 204 -13.12 40.17 57.02
N LYS A 205 -12.04 39.57 57.54
CA LYS A 205 -11.30 38.48 56.90
C LYS A 205 -12.19 37.25 56.75
N LYS A 206 -12.79 36.76 57.85
CA LYS A 206 -13.73 35.63 57.82
C LYS A 206 -14.90 35.85 56.88
N ALA A 207 -15.58 36.99 56.97
CA ALA A 207 -16.71 37.29 56.09
C ALA A 207 -16.31 37.45 54.60
N SER A 208 -15.08 37.90 54.32
CA SER A 208 -14.57 37.99 52.95
C SER A 208 -14.13 36.63 52.40
N GLU A 209 -13.57 35.76 53.25
CA GLU A 209 -13.20 34.38 52.92
C GLU A 209 -14.46 33.53 52.65
N GLU A 210 -15.48 33.59 53.50
CA GLU A 210 -16.77 32.91 53.28
C GLU A 210 -17.47 33.38 51.98
N ALA A 211 -17.45 34.68 51.70
CA ALA A 211 -17.96 35.22 50.45
C ALA A 211 -17.13 34.72 49.25
N MET A 212 -15.82 34.56 49.40
CA MET A 212 -14.94 34.03 48.35
C MET A 212 -15.13 32.52 48.14
N ASP A 213 -15.40 31.74 49.19
CA ASP A 213 -15.73 30.31 49.07
C ASP A 213 -17.00 30.10 48.25
N LEU A 214 -18.02 30.96 48.44
CA LEU A 214 -19.22 30.98 47.59
C LEU A 214 -18.90 31.36 46.14
N VAL A 215 -17.98 32.31 45.92
CA VAL A 215 -17.50 32.65 44.56
C VAL A 215 -16.79 31.45 43.93
N ILE A 216 -15.94 30.73 44.67
CA ILE A 216 -15.25 29.53 44.19
C ILE A 216 -16.25 28.43 43.83
N GLN A 217 -17.26 28.18 44.68
CA GLN A 217 -18.32 27.20 44.38
C GLN A 217 -19.12 27.59 43.13
N ASN A 218 -19.46 28.87 42.97
CA ASN A 218 -20.19 29.35 41.80
C ASN A 218 -19.33 29.28 40.53
N LEU A 219 -18.04 29.62 40.60
CA LEU A 219 -17.10 29.50 39.48
C LEU A 219 -16.88 28.03 39.09
N GLN A 220 -16.79 27.12 40.06
CA GLN A 220 -16.74 25.68 39.80
C GLN A 220 -18.03 25.20 39.12
N ALA A 221 -19.21 25.60 39.62
CA ALA A 221 -20.49 25.26 39.00
C ALA A 221 -20.61 25.77 37.56
N LYS A 222 -20.10 26.98 37.26
CA LYS A 222 -20.04 27.54 35.90
C LYS A 222 -19.12 26.76 34.96
N ILE A 223 -18.04 26.18 35.47
CA ILE A 223 -17.14 25.31 34.68
C ILE A 223 -17.80 23.96 34.34
N TYR A 224 -18.62 23.42 35.25
CA TYR A 224 -19.31 22.14 35.04
C TYR A 224 -20.66 22.26 34.30
N SER A 225 -21.18 23.47 34.11
CA SER A 225 -22.45 23.68 33.39
C SER A 225 -22.22 23.70 31.88
N ASP A 226 -22.82 22.75 31.16
CA ASP A 226 -22.72 22.66 29.70
C ASP A 226 -23.45 23.78 28.95
N SER A 227 -24.19 24.64 29.65
CA SER A 227 -24.97 25.74 29.07
C SER A 227 -24.19 27.05 28.89
N GLU A 228 -23.01 27.21 29.50
CA GLU A 228 -22.27 28.49 29.46
C GLU A 228 -21.23 28.56 28.32
N PRO A 229 -21.02 29.76 27.75
CA PRO A 229 -20.08 29.98 26.64
C PRO A 229 -18.62 29.72 27.04
N ILE A 230 -17.81 29.33 26.05
CA ILE A 230 -16.41 28.90 26.22
C ILE A 230 -15.56 30.01 26.86
N GLU A 231 -15.86 31.27 26.53
CA GLU A 231 -15.20 32.45 27.06
C GLU A 231 -15.48 32.64 28.56
N ALA A 232 -16.72 32.36 29.01
CA ALA A 232 -17.09 32.44 30.42
C ALA A 232 -16.44 31.32 31.25
N ARG A 233 -16.27 30.12 30.69
CA ARG A 233 -15.54 29.02 31.34
C ARG A 233 -14.04 29.32 31.42
N ALA A 234 -13.45 29.89 30.37
CA ALA A 234 -12.05 30.30 30.37
C ALA A 234 -11.80 31.43 31.38
N GLU A 235 -12.67 32.43 31.43
CA GLU A 235 -12.62 33.50 32.44
C GLU A 235 -12.73 32.91 33.85
N ALA A 236 -13.67 31.99 34.10
CA ALA A 236 -13.81 31.32 35.39
C ALA A 236 -12.53 30.57 35.82
N VAL A 237 -11.86 29.86 34.91
CA VAL A 237 -10.60 29.15 35.22
C VAL A 237 -9.44 30.12 35.47
N VAL A 238 -9.34 31.21 34.70
CA VAL A 238 -8.34 32.26 34.93
C VAL A 238 -8.55 32.91 36.30
N LEU A 239 -9.80 33.18 36.69
CA LEU A 239 -10.15 33.72 37.99
C LEU A 239 -9.83 32.74 39.12
N LEU A 240 -10.07 31.44 38.95
CA LEU A 240 -9.65 30.41 39.91
C LEU A 240 -8.12 30.30 40.04
N LYS A 241 -7.38 30.48 38.94
CA LYS A 241 -5.91 30.55 38.95
C LYS A 241 -5.41 31.77 39.74
N GLN A 242 -6.04 32.93 39.60
CA GLN A 242 -5.70 34.14 40.37
C GLN A 242 -5.97 33.98 41.87
N LEU A 243 -6.92 33.13 42.25
CA LEU A 243 -7.22 32.79 43.65
C LEU A 243 -6.28 31.73 44.25
N ASN A 244 -5.28 31.26 43.50
CA ASN A 244 -4.31 30.23 43.91
C ASN A 244 -4.94 28.84 44.18
N PHE A 245 -6.09 28.55 43.56
CA PHE A 245 -6.70 27.22 43.62
C PHE A 245 -5.87 26.22 42.79
N PRO A 246 -5.64 24.97 43.26
CA PRO A 246 -4.85 23.99 42.51
C PRO A 246 -5.56 23.63 41.21
N VAL A 247 -5.02 24.12 40.11
CA VAL A 247 -5.54 23.95 38.75
C VAL A 247 -5.38 22.49 38.27
N ASP A 248 -4.41 21.76 38.83
CA ASP A 248 -4.06 20.39 38.43
C ASP A 248 -5.16 19.36 38.75
N SER A 249 -5.88 19.52 39.87
CA SER A 249 -7.01 18.64 40.21
C SER A 249 -8.23 18.87 39.31
N LEU A 250 -8.41 20.10 38.84
CA LEU A 250 -9.45 20.45 37.87
C LEU A 250 -9.10 19.91 36.48
N LYS A 251 -7.81 19.95 36.11
CA LYS A 251 -7.27 19.39 34.87
C LYS A 251 -7.51 17.89 34.77
N THR A 252 -7.24 17.13 35.84
CA THR A 252 -7.46 15.67 35.87
C THR A 252 -8.94 15.31 35.83
N ASN A 253 -9.79 16.00 36.59
CA ASN A 253 -11.23 15.71 36.64
C ASN A 253 -11.96 16.05 35.32
N LEU A 254 -11.51 17.10 34.61
CA LEU A 254 -12.03 17.42 33.27
C LEU A 254 -11.57 16.42 32.22
N LEU A 255 -10.33 15.93 32.30
CA LEU A 255 -9.83 14.87 31.42
C LEU A 255 -10.55 13.54 31.64
N GLU A 256 -10.78 13.14 32.89
CA GLU A 256 -11.51 11.91 33.22
C GLU A 256 -12.95 11.96 32.71
N LYS A 257 -13.62 13.12 32.80
CA LYS A 257 -14.93 13.32 32.17
C LYS A 257 -14.86 13.25 30.65
N LEU A 258 -13.85 13.86 30.02
CA LEU A 258 -13.66 13.75 28.57
C LEU A 258 -13.46 12.29 28.15
N GLU A 259 -12.64 11.52 28.88
CA GLU A 259 -12.44 10.09 28.66
C GLU A 259 -13.74 9.28 28.83
N ASP A 260 -14.58 9.61 29.82
CA ASP A 260 -15.88 8.96 30.05
C ASP A 260 -16.91 9.31 28.96
N TYR A 261 -16.93 10.56 28.48
CA TYR A 261 -17.77 10.98 27.34
C TYR A 261 -17.32 10.32 26.03
N MET A 262 -16.02 10.20 25.79
CA MET A 262 -15.46 9.52 24.61
C MET A 262 -15.73 8.01 24.65
N SER A 263 -15.79 7.43 25.85
CA SER A 263 -16.17 6.02 26.06
C SER A 263 -17.68 5.79 25.81
N LYS A 264 -18.55 6.71 26.24
CA LYS A 264 -20.01 6.62 26.02
C LYS A 264 -20.42 6.70 24.55
N PHE A 265 -19.66 7.43 23.74
CA PHE A 265 -19.81 7.52 22.28
C PHE A 265 -19.85 6.17 21.54
N GLN A 266 -19.12 5.17 22.06
CA GLN A 266 -19.07 3.85 21.45
C GLN A 266 -20.34 3.03 21.68
N ASN A 267 -21.04 3.24 22.80
CA ASN A 267 -22.25 2.49 23.10
C ASN A 267 -23.42 2.94 22.21
N GLU A 268 -23.52 4.24 21.93
CA GLU A 268 -24.52 4.77 20.99
C GLU A 268 -24.24 4.34 19.54
N SER A 269 -22.97 4.17 19.15
CA SER A 269 -22.62 3.68 17.80
C SER A 269 -22.88 2.17 17.61
N LYS A 270 -22.97 1.40 18.70
CA LYS A 270 -23.28 -0.04 18.66
C LYS A 270 -24.78 -0.36 18.67
N GLU A 271 -25.64 0.55 19.13
CA GLU A 271 -27.10 0.32 19.23
C GLU A 271 -27.89 0.68 17.96
N VAL A 272 -27.32 1.43 17.02
CA VAL A 272 -28.06 1.98 15.85
C VAL A 272 -28.00 1.09 14.60
N GLU A 273 -27.31 -0.05 14.61
CA GLU A 273 -27.40 -1.05 13.50
C GLU A 273 -28.80 -1.69 13.33
N ALA A 274 -29.80 -1.31 14.15
CA ALA A 274 -31.15 -1.86 14.10
C ALA A 274 -32.24 -0.94 13.52
N SER A 275 -31.94 0.26 13.00
CA SER A 275 -32.97 1.16 12.45
C SER A 275 -32.51 1.97 11.24
N GLU A 276 -33.34 1.92 10.19
CA GLU A 276 -33.33 2.54 8.84
C GLU A 276 -32.44 3.78 8.56
N PRO A 277 -32.00 3.97 7.29
CA PRO A 277 -31.08 5.03 6.90
C PRO A 277 -31.83 6.31 6.51
N ASP A 278 -32.19 7.13 7.50
CA ASP A 278 -32.62 8.51 7.24
C ASP A 278 -31.44 9.49 7.34
N SER A 279 -31.40 10.38 6.36
CA SER A 279 -30.35 11.35 6.07
C SER A 279 -29.99 12.27 7.26
N SER A 280 -28.68 12.52 7.44
CA SER A 280 -28.00 13.34 8.48
C SER A 280 -27.77 12.63 9.82
N GLY A 281 -26.79 11.71 9.82
CA GLY A 281 -26.49 10.85 10.95
C GLY A 281 -25.98 11.58 12.21
N PRO A 282 -26.35 11.10 13.42
CA PRO A 282 -25.97 11.65 14.72
C PRO A 282 -24.46 11.65 15.00
N SER A 283 -23.62 10.93 14.24
CA SER A 283 -22.15 10.93 14.40
C SER A 283 -21.50 12.29 14.15
N LYS A 284 -21.99 13.05 13.16
CA LYS A 284 -21.44 14.37 12.77
C LYS A 284 -21.65 15.44 13.86
N ALA A 285 -22.83 15.44 14.50
CA ALA A 285 -23.15 16.36 15.59
C ALA A 285 -22.27 16.11 16.82
N SER A 286 -21.78 14.89 16.92
CA SER A 286 -21.14 14.32 18.07
C SER A 286 -19.62 14.57 18.03
N ILE A 287 -18.92 14.25 16.94
CA ILE A 287 -17.49 14.60 16.79
C ILE A 287 -17.30 16.12 16.68
N GLY A 288 -18.27 16.84 16.11
CA GLY A 288 -18.31 18.31 16.16
C GLY A 288 -18.43 18.87 17.58
N ARG A 289 -19.08 18.15 18.52
CA ARG A 289 -19.09 18.50 19.95
C ARG A 289 -17.76 18.20 20.60
N ILE A 290 -17.16 17.03 20.34
CA ILE A 290 -15.82 16.67 20.85
C ILE A 290 -14.78 17.70 20.39
N SER A 291 -14.76 18.05 19.10
CA SER A 291 -13.88 19.08 18.52
C SER A 291 -14.04 20.45 19.20
N LYS A 292 -15.28 20.87 19.49
CA LYS A 292 -15.55 22.11 20.25
C LYS A 292 -15.05 22.04 21.69
N THR A 293 -15.21 20.91 22.38
CA THR A 293 -14.75 20.73 23.75
C THR A 293 -13.23 20.64 23.83
N VAL A 294 -12.58 19.98 22.88
CA VAL A 294 -11.11 19.92 22.72
C VAL A 294 -10.57 21.33 22.47
N ARG A 295 -11.22 22.13 21.60
CA ARG A 295 -10.85 23.53 21.38
C ARG A 295 -10.99 24.37 22.65
N ALA A 296 -12.10 24.22 23.37
CA ALA A 296 -12.28 24.88 24.67
C ALA A 296 -11.20 24.49 25.67
N TYR A 297 -10.83 23.20 25.71
CA TYR A 297 -9.81 22.70 26.61
C TYR A 297 -8.40 23.21 26.29
N LEU A 298 -8.02 23.30 25.01
CA LEU A 298 -6.74 23.87 24.58
C LEU A 298 -6.62 25.37 24.92
N ILE A 299 -7.73 26.11 24.83
CA ILE A 299 -7.79 27.52 25.25
C ILE A 299 -7.58 27.64 26.77
N ILE A 300 -8.11 26.69 27.55
CA ILE A 300 -8.05 26.71 29.01
C ILE A 300 -6.69 26.16 29.53
N PHE A 301 -6.10 25.17 28.85
CA PHE A 301 -4.86 24.50 29.27
C PHE A 301 -3.88 24.28 28.10
N PRO A 302 -3.02 25.26 27.80
CA PRO A 302 -2.00 25.14 26.75
C PRO A 302 -1.01 24.00 27.01
N ASP A 303 -0.68 23.73 28.28
CA ASP A 303 0.35 22.76 28.68
C ASP A 303 -0.13 21.28 28.63
N SER A 304 -1.35 21.01 28.18
CA SER A 304 -1.98 19.66 28.20
C SER A 304 -2.03 18.95 26.84
N GLU A 305 -1.42 19.55 25.82
CA GLU A 305 -1.51 19.16 24.42
C GLU A 305 -1.14 17.68 24.17
N LYS A 306 -0.09 17.17 24.81
CA LYS A 306 0.40 15.79 24.61
C LYS A 306 -0.63 14.72 24.94
N ARG A 307 -1.36 14.87 26.05
CA ARG A 307 -2.37 13.88 26.47
C ARG A 307 -3.62 13.96 25.59
N LEU A 308 -3.93 15.16 25.08
CA LEU A 308 -5.01 15.37 24.11
C LEU A 308 -4.68 14.71 22.76
N ILE A 309 -3.42 14.78 22.32
CA ILE A 309 -2.92 14.10 21.13
C ILE A 309 -3.06 12.57 21.29
N GLU A 310 -2.63 12.01 22.43
CA GLU A 310 -2.77 10.58 22.74
C GLU A 310 -4.24 10.12 22.70
N LEU A 311 -5.15 10.90 23.29
CA LEU A 311 -6.59 10.58 23.29
C LEU A 311 -7.22 10.71 21.90
N GLY A 312 -6.80 11.71 21.11
CA GLY A 312 -7.23 11.86 19.72
C GLY A 312 -6.80 10.66 18.87
N GLN A 313 -5.53 10.24 19.00
CA GLN A 313 -5.01 9.07 18.29
C GLN A 313 -5.68 7.76 18.75
N ASP A 314 -5.96 7.60 20.05
CA ASP A 314 -6.67 6.42 20.58
C ASP A 314 -8.11 6.32 20.06
N LEU A 315 -8.85 7.44 19.99
CA LEU A 315 -10.20 7.43 19.40
C LEU A 315 -10.17 6.92 17.97
N PHE A 316 -9.30 7.49 17.13
CA PHE A 316 -9.22 7.07 15.74
C PHE A 316 -8.71 5.63 15.60
N THR A 317 -7.74 5.20 16.44
CA THR A 317 -7.28 3.80 16.49
C THR A 317 -8.45 2.84 16.72
N ARG A 318 -9.31 3.12 17.69
CA ARG A 318 -10.49 2.29 17.98
C ARG A 318 -11.55 2.34 16.88
N CYS A 319 -11.74 3.50 16.22
CA CYS A 319 -12.61 3.60 15.04
C CYS A 319 -12.10 2.71 13.89
N TYR A 320 -10.79 2.72 13.64
CA TYR A 320 -10.16 1.87 12.64
C TYR A 320 -10.25 0.38 13.00
N GLU A 321 -10.08 0.01 14.27
CA GLU A 321 -10.30 -1.38 14.74
C GLU A 321 -11.73 -1.85 14.51
N SER A 322 -12.73 -0.98 14.71
CA SER A 322 -14.13 -1.29 14.42
C SER A 322 -14.33 -1.61 12.94
N ILE A 323 -13.75 -0.81 12.04
CA ILE A 323 -13.79 -1.09 10.59
C ILE A 323 -13.11 -2.42 10.27
N GLN A 324 -11.95 -2.71 10.87
CA GLN A 324 -11.24 -3.97 10.66
C GLN A 324 -12.08 -5.19 11.11
N GLN A 325 -12.86 -5.06 12.19
CA GLN A 325 -13.79 -6.09 12.63
C GLN A 325 -14.96 -6.27 11.65
N SER A 326 -15.48 -5.17 11.10
CA SER A 326 -16.56 -5.23 10.12
C SER A 326 -16.08 -5.82 8.78
N ILE A 327 -14.83 -5.55 8.36
CA ILE A 327 -14.22 -6.19 7.17
C ILE A 327 -14.19 -7.72 7.30
N LYS A 328 -13.89 -8.25 8.51
CA LYS A 328 -13.92 -9.70 8.76
C LYS A 328 -15.32 -10.31 8.64
N LYS A 329 -16.40 -9.52 8.65
CA LYS A 329 -17.79 -9.98 8.48
C LYS A 329 -18.29 -9.91 7.03
N ARG A 330 -17.41 -9.59 6.06
CA ARG A 330 -17.71 -9.39 4.63
C ARG A 330 -18.61 -8.17 4.38
N MET A 331 -18.00 -7.02 4.12
CA MET A 331 -18.69 -5.78 3.74
C MET A 331 -18.48 -5.46 2.25
N PRO A 332 -19.47 -4.87 1.57
CA PRO A 332 -19.30 -4.36 0.21
C PRO A 332 -18.41 -3.10 0.20
N SER A 333 -17.78 -2.84 -0.94
CA SER A 333 -16.88 -1.68 -1.15
C SER A 333 -17.59 -0.33 -0.92
N ALA A 334 -18.89 -0.25 -1.23
CA ALA A 334 -19.70 0.96 -1.03
C ALA A 334 -19.81 1.36 0.46
N ASP A 335 -20.03 0.39 1.35
CA ASP A 335 -20.14 0.64 2.79
C ASP A 335 -18.78 1.00 3.40
N LEU A 336 -17.70 0.36 2.92
CA LEU A 336 -16.33 0.72 3.29
C LEU A 336 -16.01 2.17 2.88
N LEU A 337 -16.35 2.57 1.65
CA LEU A 337 -16.16 3.94 1.17
C LEU A 337 -16.98 4.97 1.97
N ALA A 338 -18.21 4.62 2.37
CA ALA A 338 -19.04 5.47 3.22
C ALA A 338 -18.42 5.65 4.61
N MET A 339 -17.94 4.57 5.23
CA MET A 339 -17.25 4.66 6.53
C MET A 339 -15.93 5.42 6.44
N LEU A 340 -15.14 5.21 5.39
CA LEU A 340 -13.89 5.94 5.16
C LEU A 340 -14.15 7.43 4.87
N ARG A 341 -15.23 7.79 4.17
CA ARG A 341 -15.67 9.18 3.99
C ARG A 341 -16.00 9.84 5.32
N ASN A 342 -16.81 9.18 6.15
CA ASN A 342 -17.18 9.71 7.46
C ASN A 342 -15.95 9.94 8.34
N ILE A 343 -15.03 8.97 8.40
CA ILE A 343 -13.79 9.13 9.17
C ILE A 343 -12.88 10.22 8.58
N ALA A 344 -12.77 10.34 7.26
CA ALA A 344 -11.98 11.40 6.65
C ALA A 344 -12.53 12.79 7.02
N GLU A 345 -13.86 12.98 6.98
CA GLU A 345 -14.51 14.20 7.46
C GLU A 345 -14.22 14.44 8.96
N ASP A 346 -14.35 13.41 9.78
CA ASP A 346 -14.09 13.48 11.23
C ASP A 346 -12.62 13.81 11.56
N VAL A 347 -11.67 13.26 10.79
CA VAL A 347 -10.24 13.57 10.90
C VAL A 347 -9.98 15.03 10.54
N THR A 348 -10.57 15.56 9.47
CA THR A 348 -10.40 16.98 9.13
C THR A 348 -10.98 17.92 10.19
N LEU A 349 -12.10 17.54 10.84
CA LEU A 349 -12.69 18.32 11.93
C LEU A 349 -11.82 18.34 13.19
N MET A 350 -11.06 17.27 13.46
CA MET A 350 -10.15 17.19 14.60
C MET A 350 -8.77 17.79 14.30
N ASP A 351 -8.27 17.69 13.06
CA ASP A 351 -7.02 18.32 12.62
C ASP A 351 -7.10 19.86 12.67
N ASN A 352 -8.27 20.43 12.39
CA ASN A 352 -8.57 21.86 12.60
C ASN A 352 -8.48 22.33 14.07
N VAL A 353 -8.37 21.39 15.02
CA VAL A 353 -8.24 21.69 16.45
C VAL A 353 -6.89 21.25 16.99
N LEU A 354 -6.29 20.20 16.44
CA LEU A 354 -5.01 19.62 16.86
C LEU A 354 -4.09 19.35 15.64
N PRO A 355 -3.52 20.40 15.00
CA PRO A 355 -2.61 20.20 13.88
C PRO A 355 -1.29 19.50 14.29
N GLU A 356 -0.86 19.66 15.54
CA GLU A 356 0.33 19.01 16.12
C GLU A 356 0.19 17.48 16.25
N ALA A 357 -1.03 16.95 16.20
CA ALA A 357 -1.30 15.52 16.28
C ALA A 357 -1.01 14.76 14.97
N ALA A 358 -0.78 15.47 13.86
CA ALA A 358 -0.56 14.91 12.52
C ALA A 358 -1.60 13.82 12.14
N LEU A 359 -2.87 14.02 12.54
CA LEU A 359 -3.96 13.08 12.31
C LEU A 359 -4.15 12.70 10.83
N PRO A 360 -3.89 13.58 9.84
CA PRO A 360 -3.93 13.20 8.42
C PRO A 360 -2.85 12.19 8.01
N ALA A 361 -1.67 12.23 8.62
CA ALA A 361 -0.61 11.27 8.36
C ALA A 361 -0.93 9.91 9.03
N PHE A 362 -1.43 9.96 10.26
CA PHE A 362 -1.89 8.77 10.98
C PHE A 362 -3.08 8.09 10.27
N SER A 363 -4.05 8.87 9.80
CA SER A 363 -5.20 8.36 9.05
C SER A 363 -4.78 7.74 7.72
N LEU A 364 -3.81 8.33 7.01
CA LEU A 364 -3.28 7.75 5.77
C LEU A 364 -2.70 6.34 6.00
N GLU A 365 -1.89 6.14 7.04
CA GLU A 365 -1.30 4.83 7.34
C GLU A 365 -2.34 3.83 7.87
N ALA A 366 -3.31 4.28 8.67
CA ALA A 366 -4.41 3.43 9.12
C ALA A 366 -5.31 2.98 7.96
N VAL A 367 -5.68 3.91 7.07
CA VAL A 367 -6.46 3.63 5.85
C VAL A 367 -5.67 2.71 4.91
N ARG A 368 -4.35 2.90 4.78
CA ARG A 368 -3.45 2.01 4.06
C ARG A 368 -3.55 0.57 4.59
N SER A 369 -3.48 0.38 5.90
CA SER A 369 -3.61 -0.94 6.54
C SER A 369 -5.01 -1.56 6.33
N ILE A 370 -6.07 -0.75 6.45
CA ILE A 370 -7.46 -1.18 6.28
C ILE A 370 -7.70 -1.67 4.86
N ILE A 371 -7.27 -0.92 3.85
CA ILE A 371 -7.47 -1.28 2.44
C ILE A 371 -6.68 -2.54 2.10
N ARG A 372 -5.43 -2.65 2.57
CA ARG A 372 -4.63 -3.88 2.40
C ARG A 372 -5.33 -5.10 3.02
N GLN A 373 -5.88 -4.95 4.22
CA GLN A 373 -6.63 -6.01 4.90
C GLN A 373 -7.92 -6.36 4.16
N TYR A 374 -8.65 -5.36 3.63
CA TYR A 374 -9.86 -5.57 2.83
C TYR A 374 -9.56 -6.40 1.58
N ILE A 375 -8.55 -6.01 0.80
CA ILE A 375 -8.12 -6.74 -0.40
C ILE A 375 -7.72 -8.18 -0.05
N SER A 376 -6.89 -8.37 0.98
CA SER A 376 -6.45 -9.70 1.41
C SER A 376 -7.62 -10.58 1.89
N THR A 377 -8.61 -9.99 2.57
CA THR A 377 -9.79 -10.70 3.05
C THR A 377 -10.70 -11.10 1.88
N ALA A 378 -10.87 -10.21 0.90
CA ALA A 378 -11.64 -10.46 -0.31
C ALA A 378 -11.07 -11.63 -1.13
N PHE A 379 -9.74 -11.68 -1.34
CA PHE A 379 -9.09 -12.83 -1.99
C PHE A 379 -9.19 -14.13 -1.16
N SER A 380 -9.21 -14.04 0.17
CA SER A 380 -9.40 -15.21 1.03
C SER A 380 -10.82 -15.79 0.90
N TYR A 381 -11.83 -14.93 0.75
CA TYR A 381 -13.20 -15.36 0.45
C TYR A 381 -13.32 -15.97 -0.96
N LEU A 382 -12.65 -15.41 -1.97
CA LEU A 382 -12.62 -16.03 -3.30
C LEU A 382 -11.99 -17.43 -3.27
N LEU A 383 -10.89 -17.60 -2.52
CA LEU A 383 -10.29 -18.92 -2.33
C LEU A 383 -11.28 -19.89 -1.66
N LEU A 384 -12.00 -19.43 -0.63
CA LEU A 384 -13.04 -20.22 0.03
C LEU A 384 -14.17 -20.59 -0.92
N GLU A 385 -14.66 -19.68 -1.76
CA GLU A 385 -15.72 -19.94 -2.74
C GLU A 385 -15.29 -20.99 -3.78
N VAL A 386 -14.06 -20.91 -4.27
CA VAL A 386 -13.50 -21.93 -5.18
C VAL A 386 -13.34 -23.27 -4.47
N SER A 387 -12.87 -23.27 -3.22
CA SER A 387 -12.78 -24.48 -2.38
C SER A 387 -14.14 -25.10 -2.07
N GLU A 388 -15.17 -24.31 -1.79
CA GLU A 388 -16.54 -24.76 -1.59
C GLU A 388 -17.09 -25.38 -2.89
N ALA A 389 -16.91 -24.71 -4.03
CA ALA A 389 -17.32 -25.25 -5.33
C ALA A 389 -16.64 -26.60 -5.67
N LEU A 390 -15.41 -26.83 -5.21
CA LEU A 390 -14.69 -28.10 -5.35
C LEU A 390 -15.13 -29.18 -4.35
N THR A 391 -15.61 -28.79 -3.17
CA THR A 391 -16.01 -29.69 -2.06
C THR A 391 -17.51 -30.00 -1.98
N MET A 392 -18.34 -29.33 -2.79
CA MET A 392 -19.77 -29.70 -3.03
C MET A 392 -19.95 -31.11 -3.63
N THR A 393 -18.87 -31.89 -3.75
CA THR A 393 -18.81 -33.32 -4.01
C THR A 393 -19.13 -34.21 -2.79
N GLN A 394 -19.37 -33.64 -1.60
CA GLN A 394 -19.85 -34.39 -0.43
C GLN A 394 -21.38 -34.64 -0.50
N PRO A 395 -21.85 -35.88 -0.30
CA PRO A 395 -23.23 -36.27 -0.59
C PRO A 395 -24.21 -35.64 0.40
N LYS A 396 -25.15 -34.81 -0.11
CA LYS A 396 -26.48 -34.73 0.48
C LYS A 396 -27.25 -35.98 0.03
N PRO A 397 -27.87 -36.76 0.93
CA PRO A 397 -28.50 -38.01 0.56
C PRO A 397 -29.81 -37.70 -0.18
N LYS A 398 -29.78 -37.75 -1.51
CA LYS A 398 -30.94 -37.99 -2.38
C LYS A 398 -30.49 -38.25 -3.82
N GLU A 399 -30.53 -39.53 -4.15
CA GLU A 399 -30.63 -40.17 -5.47
C GLU A 399 -30.64 -39.25 -6.70
N ALA A 400 -29.45 -39.03 -7.29
CA ALA A 400 -29.24 -38.88 -8.74
C ALA A 400 -27.74 -38.95 -9.06
N LEU A 401 -27.34 -40.02 -9.76
CA LEU A 401 -26.09 -40.23 -10.51
C LEU A 401 -24.83 -39.46 -10.04
N GLU A 402 -23.84 -40.19 -9.50
CA GLU A 402 -22.44 -39.73 -9.36
C GLU A 402 -21.88 -39.06 -10.64
N GLU A 403 -22.44 -39.39 -11.80
CA GLU A 403 -22.07 -38.91 -13.13
C GLU A 403 -22.37 -37.41 -13.40
N SER A 404 -23.24 -36.76 -12.62
CA SER A 404 -23.55 -35.32 -12.76
C SER A 404 -22.73 -34.44 -11.80
N LEU A 405 -22.28 -35.02 -10.68
CA LEU A 405 -21.64 -34.29 -9.58
C LEU A 405 -20.25 -33.74 -9.94
N LEU A 406 -19.43 -34.52 -10.66
CA LEU A 406 -18.08 -34.10 -11.06
C LEU A 406 -18.11 -32.97 -12.10
N GLN A 407 -19.07 -33.02 -13.02
CA GLN A 407 -19.26 -31.97 -14.02
C GLN A 407 -19.82 -30.69 -13.40
N MET A 408 -20.74 -30.80 -12.44
CA MET A 408 -21.23 -29.65 -11.66
C MET A 408 -20.10 -29.00 -10.84
N ALA A 409 -19.21 -29.78 -10.22
CA ALA A 409 -18.05 -29.25 -9.50
C ALA A 409 -17.03 -28.57 -10.45
N LEU A 410 -16.80 -29.12 -11.64
CA LEU A 410 -15.94 -28.51 -12.66
C LEU A 410 -16.51 -27.18 -13.17
N GLU A 411 -17.78 -27.15 -13.59
CA GLU A 411 -18.39 -25.92 -14.09
C GLU A 411 -18.61 -24.89 -12.97
N GLY A 412 -18.95 -25.34 -11.76
CA GLY A 412 -19.04 -24.49 -10.57
C GLY A 412 -17.71 -23.84 -10.21
N SER A 413 -16.60 -24.59 -10.23
CA SER A 413 -15.26 -24.06 -9.95
C SER A 413 -14.74 -23.15 -11.06
N LYS A 414 -14.99 -23.46 -12.35
CA LYS A 414 -14.69 -22.54 -13.46
C LYS A 414 -15.42 -21.21 -13.31
N LYS A 415 -16.71 -21.26 -12.96
CA LYS A 415 -17.53 -20.07 -12.72
C LYS A 415 -17.02 -19.30 -11.50
N ALA A 416 -16.76 -19.96 -10.37
CA ALA A 416 -16.24 -19.31 -9.17
C ALA A 416 -14.91 -18.59 -9.44
N VAL A 417 -13.99 -19.22 -10.19
CA VAL A 417 -12.70 -18.60 -10.53
C VAL A 417 -12.88 -17.37 -11.43
N ILE A 418 -13.65 -17.45 -12.52
CA ILE A 418 -13.82 -16.30 -13.43
C ILE A 418 -14.75 -15.25 -12.85
N GLN A 419 -15.99 -15.63 -12.51
CA GLN A 419 -17.00 -14.69 -12.02
C GLN A 419 -16.56 -14.05 -10.71
N GLY A 420 -16.07 -14.84 -9.75
CA GLY A 420 -15.57 -14.30 -8.49
C GLY A 420 -14.36 -13.38 -8.67
N SER A 421 -13.45 -13.67 -9.60
CA SER A 421 -12.35 -12.74 -9.91
C SER A 421 -12.85 -11.45 -10.57
N MET A 422 -13.85 -11.52 -11.44
CA MET A 422 -14.43 -10.35 -12.11
C MET A 422 -15.23 -9.48 -11.13
N ASP A 423 -15.99 -10.10 -10.24
CA ASP A 423 -16.75 -9.40 -9.20
C ASP A 423 -15.79 -8.66 -8.25
N LEU A 424 -14.67 -9.29 -7.85
CA LEU A 424 -13.61 -8.62 -7.08
C LEU A 424 -12.99 -7.44 -7.85
N LEU A 425 -12.68 -7.61 -9.13
CA LEU A 425 -12.14 -6.52 -9.95
C LEU A 425 -13.12 -5.34 -10.06
N LEU A 426 -14.42 -5.61 -10.14
CA LEU A 426 -15.46 -4.58 -10.10
C LEU A 426 -15.52 -3.89 -8.72
N GLU A 427 -15.47 -4.63 -7.62
CA GLU A 427 -15.43 -4.06 -6.26
C GLU A 427 -14.19 -3.18 -6.05
N PHE A 428 -13.01 -3.62 -6.52
CA PHE A 428 -11.78 -2.85 -6.45
C PHE A 428 -11.79 -1.64 -7.40
N ARG A 429 -12.46 -1.72 -8.55
CA ARG A 429 -12.69 -0.55 -9.41
C ARG A 429 -13.54 0.49 -8.70
N GLN A 430 -14.63 0.08 -8.05
CA GLN A 430 -15.47 0.99 -7.26
C GLN A 430 -14.68 1.65 -6.12
N LEU A 431 -13.73 0.94 -5.51
CA LEU A 431 -12.82 1.48 -4.51
C LEU A 431 -11.85 2.54 -5.10
N LEU A 432 -11.36 2.33 -6.32
CA LEU A 432 -10.48 3.27 -7.02
C LEU A 432 -11.22 4.51 -7.55
N ASP A 433 -12.48 4.37 -7.94
CA ASP A 433 -13.34 5.46 -8.42
C ASP A 433 -13.90 6.32 -7.26
N GLY A 434 -13.58 5.99 -6.01
CA GLY A 434 -13.99 6.75 -4.85
C GLY A 434 -13.35 8.15 -4.81
N ASP A 435 -14.17 9.19 -4.88
CA ASP A 435 -13.78 10.60 -4.69
C ASP A 435 -13.28 10.88 -3.26
N LEU A 436 -12.09 10.39 -2.91
CA LEU A 436 -11.39 10.70 -1.67
C LEU A 436 -9.93 11.06 -1.97
N GLU A 437 -9.48 12.22 -1.49
CA GLU A 437 -8.09 12.69 -1.71
C GLU A 437 -7.05 11.71 -1.12
N LEU A 438 -7.40 11.02 -0.03
CA LEU A 438 -6.58 9.95 0.56
C LEU A 438 -6.46 8.74 -0.37
N LEU A 439 -7.53 8.37 -1.07
CA LEU A 439 -7.52 7.25 -2.03
C LEU A 439 -6.73 7.61 -3.28
N ALA A 440 -6.75 8.87 -3.72
CA ALA A 440 -5.91 9.34 -4.82
C ALA A 440 -4.40 9.15 -4.53
N LYS A 441 -3.97 9.41 -3.28
CA LYS A 441 -2.57 9.18 -2.83
C LYS A 441 -2.22 7.70 -2.70
N LEU A 442 -3.20 6.84 -2.40
CA LEU A 442 -3.01 5.40 -2.25
C LEU A 442 -3.29 4.62 -3.55
N ARG A 443 -3.69 5.29 -4.64
CA ARG A 443 -4.13 4.64 -5.88
C ARG A 443 -3.12 3.65 -6.43
N ASP A 444 -1.86 4.05 -6.51
CA ASP A 444 -0.77 3.19 -7.01
C ASP A 444 -0.51 2.00 -6.08
N LEU A 445 -0.60 2.21 -4.76
CA LEU A 445 -0.47 1.14 -3.76
C LEU A 445 -1.64 0.14 -3.81
N ILE A 446 -2.86 0.61 -4.08
CA ILE A 446 -4.04 -0.24 -4.25
C ILE A 446 -3.87 -1.11 -5.49
N ILE A 447 -3.42 -0.52 -6.61
CA ILE A 447 -3.09 -1.26 -7.84
C ILE A 447 -2.05 -2.35 -7.54
N ASP A 448 -0.99 -2.01 -6.81
CA ASP A 448 0.05 -2.97 -6.44
C ASP A 448 -0.48 -4.10 -5.55
N TRP A 449 -1.34 -3.81 -4.55
CA TRP A 449 -1.93 -4.84 -3.69
C TRP A 449 -2.94 -5.72 -4.41
N VAL A 450 -3.68 -5.19 -5.38
CA VAL A 450 -4.58 -6.01 -6.21
C VAL A 450 -3.74 -6.99 -7.05
N GLN A 451 -2.65 -6.52 -7.66
CA GLN A 451 -1.74 -7.39 -8.40
C GLN A 451 -1.05 -8.44 -7.51
N GLU A 452 -0.51 -8.02 -6.36
CA GLU A 452 0.07 -8.93 -5.36
C GLU A 452 -0.97 -9.96 -4.88
N GLY A 453 -2.21 -9.50 -4.65
CA GLY A 453 -3.32 -10.34 -4.21
C GLY A 453 -3.71 -11.41 -5.23
N PHE A 454 -3.72 -11.10 -6.53
CA PHE A 454 -3.93 -12.12 -7.57
C PHE A 454 -2.77 -13.13 -7.62
N GLN A 455 -1.52 -12.68 -7.49
CA GLN A 455 -0.36 -13.56 -7.46
C GLN A 455 -0.44 -14.54 -6.27
N ASP A 456 -0.70 -14.04 -5.07
CA ASP A 456 -0.85 -14.83 -3.85
C ASP A 456 -2.08 -15.75 -3.90
N PHE A 457 -3.22 -15.27 -4.42
CA PHE A 457 -4.42 -16.07 -4.63
C PHE A 457 -4.14 -17.31 -5.49
N PHE A 458 -3.49 -17.15 -6.64
CA PHE A 458 -3.17 -18.27 -7.53
C PHE A 458 -2.15 -19.24 -6.93
N GLN A 459 -1.18 -18.74 -6.15
CA GLN A 459 -0.23 -19.60 -5.42
C GLN A 459 -0.94 -20.40 -4.32
N LYS A 460 -1.82 -19.77 -3.54
CA LYS A 460 -2.63 -20.45 -2.51
C LYS A 460 -3.61 -21.45 -3.13
N LEU A 461 -4.22 -21.12 -4.27
CA LEU A 461 -5.09 -22.03 -5.01
C LEU A 461 -4.32 -23.27 -5.49
N TYR A 462 -3.11 -23.08 -6.02
CA TYR A 462 -2.22 -24.18 -6.36
C TYR A 462 -1.89 -25.05 -5.13
N GLY A 463 -1.55 -24.43 -3.99
CA GLY A 463 -1.34 -25.14 -2.72
C GLY A 463 -2.57 -25.95 -2.28
N HIS A 464 -3.77 -25.39 -2.46
CA HIS A 464 -5.03 -26.09 -2.18
C HIS A 464 -5.25 -27.29 -3.12
N PHE A 465 -4.91 -27.17 -4.41
CA PHE A 465 -4.98 -28.30 -5.35
C PHE A 465 -4.02 -29.43 -4.95
N LEU A 466 -2.82 -29.10 -4.46
CA LEU A 466 -1.88 -30.10 -3.94
C LEU A 466 -2.46 -30.84 -2.73
N LEU A 467 -3.08 -30.11 -1.80
CA LEU A 467 -3.73 -30.69 -0.62
C LEU A 467 -4.87 -31.65 -1.03
N LEU A 468 -5.75 -31.23 -1.94
CA LEU A 468 -6.85 -32.05 -2.45
C LEU A 468 -6.37 -33.28 -3.23
N SER A 469 -5.20 -33.21 -3.88
CA SER A 469 -4.59 -34.34 -4.59
C SER A 469 -3.97 -35.40 -3.66
N GLY A 470 -3.96 -35.17 -2.33
CA GLY A 470 -3.36 -36.07 -1.33
C GLY A 470 -1.83 -36.04 -1.29
N ARG A 471 -1.20 -35.04 -1.92
CA ARG A 471 0.25 -34.90 -2.05
C ARG A 471 0.75 -33.72 -1.20
N SER A 472 0.54 -33.77 0.11
CA SER A 472 0.95 -32.69 1.03
C SER A 472 2.44 -32.70 1.41
N ASN A 473 3.23 -33.73 1.04
CA ASN A 473 4.57 -33.92 1.61
C ASN A 473 5.71 -33.81 0.59
N ILE A 474 5.74 -32.78 -0.27
CA ILE A 474 6.95 -32.47 -1.05
C ILE A 474 7.16 -30.96 -1.13
N THR A 475 7.30 -30.32 0.03
CA THR A 475 8.13 -29.11 0.23
C THR A 475 8.36 -28.97 1.72
N ASN A 476 9.26 -29.80 2.27
CA ASN A 476 10.13 -29.52 3.42
C ASN A 476 10.87 -30.83 3.74
N GLN A 477 12.20 -30.81 3.61
CA GLN A 477 13.05 -31.79 4.26
C GLN A 477 12.81 -31.69 5.79
N ASP A 478 12.96 -32.83 6.46
CA ASP A 478 12.90 -33.03 7.90
C ASP A 478 11.50 -33.05 8.55
N SER A 479 10.92 -34.24 8.64
CA SER A 479 10.82 -34.97 9.92
C SER A 479 10.01 -36.24 9.75
N SER A 480 10.55 -37.31 10.32
CA SER A 480 9.89 -38.58 10.57
C SER A 480 8.56 -38.40 11.29
N ILE A 481 7.51 -39.04 10.80
CA ILE A 481 6.72 -40.05 11.54
C ILE A 481 5.62 -40.54 10.57
N THR A 482 5.51 -41.86 10.52
CA THR A 482 4.49 -42.65 9.84
C THR A 482 3.09 -42.18 10.20
N ASP A 483 2.32 -41.76 9.21
CA ASP A 483 0.90 -42.11 9.09
C ASP A 483 0.47 -41.90 7.63
N SER A 484 0.52 -42.99 6.87
CA SER A 484 -0.04 -43.06 5.54
C SER A 484 -1.56 -42.91 5.65
N ILE A 485 -2.08 -41.74 5.26
CA ILE A 485 -3.52 -41.57 4.99
C ILE A 485 -3.88 -42.63 3.93
N PRO A 486 -4.89 -43.48 4.16
CA PRO A 486 -5.23 -44.54 3.23
C PRO A 486 -5.65 -43.92 1.88
N VAL A 487 -4.98 -44.39 0.82
CA VAL A 487 -5.20 -44.04 -0.60
C VAL A 487 -6.68 -44.25 -1.02
N ASP A 488 -7.46 -44.98 -0.23
CA ASP A 488 -8.91 -45.23 -0.41
C ASP A 488 -9.82 -44.00 -0.20
N LYS A 489 -9.35 -42.87 0.34
CA LYS A 489 -10.17 -41.66 0.56
C LYS A 489 -10.01 -40.55 -0.49
N ILE A 490 -9.09 -40.68 -1.44
CA ILE A 490 -8.93 -39.68 -2.51
C ILE A 490 -9.95 -40.00 -3.60
N GLN A 491 -10.98 -39.16 -3.75
CA GLN A 491 -11.93 -39.29 -4.86
C GLN A 491 -11.16 -39.06 -6.16
N THR A 492 -10.73 -40.15 -6.80
CA THR A 492 -9.88 -40.10 -8.01
C THR A 492 -10.46 -39.20 -9.12
N GLY A 493 -11.78 -39.08 -9.22
CA GLY A 493 -12.45 -38.14 -10.12
C GLY A 493 -12.12 -36.66 -9.85
N LEU A 494 -11.92 -36.25 -8.59
CA LEU A 494 -11.51 -34.88 -8.24
C LEU A 494 -10.12 -34.53 -8.81
N VAL A 495 -9.18 -35.49 -8.84
CA VAL A 495 -7.84 -35.26 -9.40
C VAL A 495 -7.91 -34.93 -10.90
N LEU A 496 -8.84 -35.55 -11.62
CA LEU A 496 -9.09 -35.24 -13.02
C LEU A 496 -9.76 -33.87 -13.20
N VAL A 497 -10.70 -33.49 -12.31
CA VAL A 497 -11.29 -32.14 -12.26
C VAL A 497 -10.20 -31.08 -12.03
N LEU A 498 -9.25 -31.31 -11.11
CA LEU A 498 -8.14 -30.40 -10.84
C LEU A 498 -7.20 -30.26 -12.04
N ALA A 499 -6.94 -31.35 -12.77
CA ALA A 499 -6.14 -31.31 -14.00
C ALA A 499 -6.81 -30.42 -15.07
N GLN A 500 -8.11 -30.60 -15.29
CA GLN A 500 -8.87 -29.84 -16.28
C GLN A 500 -9.08 -28.37 -15.85
N LEU A 501 -9.30 -28.12 -14.56
CA LEU A 501 -9.39 -26.77 -14.01
C LEU A 501 -8.05 -26.03 -14.14
N SER A 502 -6.92 -26.72 -13.97
CA SER A 502 -5.58 -26.12 -14.18
C SER A 502 -5.37 -25.67 -15.63
N VAL A 503 -5.80 -26.47 -16.60
CA VAL A 503 -5.77 -26.11 -18.03
C VAL A 503 -6.69 -24.92 -18.32
N PHE A 504 -7.89 -24.92 -17.74
CA PHE A 504 -8.83 -23.80 -17.88
C PHE A 504 -8.29 -22.49 -17.28
N ILE A 505 -7.66 -22.56 -16.11
CA ILE A 505 -7.02 -21.42 -15.47
C ILE A 505 -5.94 -20.83 -16.38
N GLU A 506 -5.09 -21.68 -16.96
CA GLU A 506 -4.06 -21.28 -17.92
C GLU A 506 -4.64 -20.63 -19.19
N GLN A 507 -5.61 -21.29 -19.82
CA GLN A 507 -6.06 -20.94 -21.18
C GLN A 507 -7.14 -19.85 -21.22
N SER A 508 -7.95 -19.72 -20.17
CA SER A 508 -9.14 -18.86 -20.17
C SER A 508 -9.19 -17.89 -19.01
N ALA A 509 -8.92 -18.33 -17.77
CA ALA A 509 -9.05 -17.47 -16.60
C ALA A 509 -7.94 -16.40 -16.55
N ILE A 510 -6.67 -16.81 -16.64
CA ILE A 510 -5.53 -15.87 -16.55
C ILE A 510 -5.57 -14.84 -17.69
N PRO A 511 -5.81 -15.18 -18.97
CA PRO A 511 -5.88 -14.18 -20.03
C PRO A 511 -6.99 -13.14 -19.79
N ARG A 512 -8.19 -13.57 -19.39
CA ARG A 512 -9.31 -12.65 -19.10
C ARG A 512 -9.03 -11.74 -17.91
N ILE A 513 -8.49 -12.30 -16.82
CA ILE A 513 -8.12 -11.53 -15.63
C ILE A 513 -6.99 -10.54 -15.98
N THR A 514 -6.01 -10.96 -16.79
CA THR A 514 -4.90 -10.10 -17.23
C THR A 514 -5.39 -8.95 -18.11
N GLU A 515 -6.33 -9.21 -19.01
CA GLU A 515 -6.96 -8.18 -19.86
C GLU A 515 -7.69 -7.14 -19.02
N GLU A 516 -8.47 -7.56 -18.03
CA GLU A 516 -9.22 -6.66 -17.15
C GLU A 516 -8.31 -5.87 -16.20
N ILE A 517 -7.25 -6.50 -15.68
CA ILE A 517 -6.19 -5.83 -14.90
C ILE A 517 -5.48 -4.78 -15.77
N ALA A 518 -5.15 -5.10 -17.03
CA ALA A 518 -4.52 -4.15 -17.93
C ALA A 518 -5.46 -2.97 -18.27
N ALA A 519 -6.77 -3.23 -18.41
CA ALA A 519 -7.76 -2.20 -18.70
C ALA A 519 -7.98 -1.23 -17.52
N SER A 520 -8.01 -1.74 -16.28
CA SER A 520 -8.49 -0.97 -15.12
C SER A 520 -7.42 -0.61 -14.10
N PHE A 521 -6.31 -1.36 -14.10
CA PHE A 521 -5.23 -1.27 -13.11
C PHE A 521 -3.88 -1.06 -13.81
N SER A 522 -3.85 -0.34 -14.93
CA SER A 522 -2.63 0.09 -15.61
C SER A 522 -2.04 1.34 -14.93
N GLY A 523 -0.77 1.26 -14.51
CA GLY A 523 -0.07 2.43 -13.93
C GLY A 523 0.87 2.18 -12.74
N GLY A 524 0.95 0.95 -12.19
CA GLY A 524 1.87 0.61 -11.08
C GLY A 524 3.34 0.63 -11.51
N GLY A 525 3.91 1.82 -11.69
CA GLY A 525 5.22 2.05 -12.31
C GLY A 525 6.36 2.42 -11.35
N VAL A 526 6.09 2.67 -10.08
CA VAL A 526 7.12 3.09 -9.11
C VAL A 526 7.26 2.03 -8.02
N ARG A 527 7.74 0.85 -8.40
CA ARG A 527 8.06 -0.22 -7.44
C ARG A 527 9.36 0.13 -6.71
N GLY A 528 9.24 0.52 -5.44
CA GLY A 528 10.32 0.38 -4.47
C GLY A 528 10.49 -1.09 -4.08
N TYR A 529 11.70 -1.48 -3.65
CA TYR A 529 12.04 -2.86 -3.23
C TYR A 529 11.24 -3.38 -2.01
N GLU A 530 10.27 -2.63 -1.48
CA GLU A 530 9.53 -2.92 -0.24
C GLU A 530 8.14 -3.56 -0.47
N HIS A 531 7.67 -3.68 -1.71
CA HIS A 531 6.31 -4.16 -2.03
C HIS A 531 6.37 -5.47 -2.82
N GLY A 532 5.44 -6.40 -2.53
CA GLY A 532 5.49 -7.82 -2.90
C GLY A 532 5.58 -8.16 -4.40
N PRO A 533 5.65 -9.45 -4.76
CA PRO A 533 5.86 -9.87 -6.15
C PRO A 533 4.72 -9.38 -7.04
N ALA A 534 5.08 -8.88 -8.23
CA ALA A 534 4.10 -8.48 -9.24
C ALA A 534 3.20 -9.66 -9.62
N PHE A 535 2.00 -9.35 -10.11
CA PHE A 535 1.26 -10.36 -10.86
C PHE A 535 2.05 -10.65 -12.14
N VAL A 536 2.59 -11.87 -12.24
CA VAL A 536 3.33 -12.32 -13.43
C VAL A 536 2.52 -13.43 -14.09
N PRO A 537 1.63 -13.09 -15.05
CA PRO A 537 0.78 -14.07 -15.72
C PRO A 537 1.56 -15.25 -16.30
N GLY A 538 2.75 -14.99 -16.85
CA GLY A 538 3.62 -16.02 -17.44
C GLY A 538 4.10 -17.07 -16.43
N GLU A 539 4.42 -16.68 -15.20
CA GLU A 539 4.84 -17.62 -14.15
C GLU A 539 3.67 -18.47 -13.68
N ILE A 540 2.52 -17.85 -13.43
CA ILE A 540 1.31 -18.55 -13.00
C ILE A 540 0.80 -19.50 -14.10
N CYS A 541 0.82 -19.10 -15.38
CA CYS A 541 0.51 -20.00 -16.49
C CYS A 541 1.45 -21.21 -16.54
N ARG A 542 2.76 -21.02 -16.34
CA ARG A 542 3.72 -22.14 -16.30
C ARG A 542 3.48 -23.05 -15.09
N LEU A 543 3.11 -22.48 -13.94
CA LEU A 543 2.76 -23.22 -12.73
C LEU A 543 1.56 -24.12 -12.97
N PHE A 544 0.43 -23.56 -13.45
CA PHE A 544 -0.79 -24.33 -13.71
C PHE A 544 -0.65 -25.30 -14.88
N ARG A 545 0.15 -24.98 -15.91
CA ARG A 545 0.50 -25.94 -16.97
C ARG A 545 1.22 -27.17 -16.41
N SER A 546 2.27 -26.95 -15.60
CA SER A 546 3.00 -28.04 -14.95
C SER A 546 2.13 -28.80 -13.94
N ALA A 547 1.26 -28.10 -13.22
CA ALA A 547 0.31 -28.69 -12.28
C ALA A 547 -0.68 -29.61 -12.99
N GLY A 548 -1.29 -29.13 -14.08
CA GLY A 548 -2.22 -29.89 -14.90
C GLY A 548 -1.59 -31.17 -15.40
N GLU A 549 -0.35 -31.13 -15.92
CA GLU A 549 0.35 -32.32 -16.43
C GLU A 549 0.60 -33.32 -15.28
N LYS A 550 1.05 -32.82 -14.12
CA LYS A 550 1.27 -33.63 -12.91
C LYS A 550 -0.01 -34.29 -12.39
N PHE A 551 -1.14 -33.57 -12.35
CA PHE A 551 -2.42 -34.10 -11.90
C PHE A 551 -2.99 -35.11 -12.88
N LEU A 552 -2.86 -34.89 -14.18
CA LEU A 552 -3.27 -35.85 -15.20
C LEU A 552 -2.49 -37.16 -15.08
N HIS A 553 -1.16 -37.09 -14.95
CA HIS A 553 -0.34 -38.27 -14.71
C HIS A 553 -0.64 -38.95 -13.37
N LEU A 554 -0.94 -38.18 -12.32
CA LEU A 554 -1.35 -38.73 -11.03
C LEU A 554 -2.66 -39.52 -11.16
N TYR A 555 -3.66 -39.00 -11.88
CA TYR A 555 -4.91 -39.69 -12.16
C TYR A 555 -4.67 -41.02 -12.90
N ILE A 556 -3.89 -40.98 -13.99
CA ILE A 556 -3.54 -42.17 -14.78
C ILE A 556 -2.85 -43.21 -13.90
N ASN A 557 -1.90 -42.80 -13.07
CA ASN A 557 -1.19 -43.70 -12.17
C ASN A 557 -2.11 -44.31 -11.12
N LEU A 558 -3.00 -43.53 -10.48
CA LEU A 558 -3.95 -44.04 -9.48
C LEU A 558 -4.92 -45.05 -10.10
N LYS A 559 -5.47 -44.77 -11.28
CA LYS A 559 -6.36 -45.72 -11.99
C LYS A 559 -5.62 -46.97 -12.46
N THR A 560 -4.41 -46.80 -13.03
CA THR A 560 -3.57 -47.93 -13.45
C THR A 560 -3.17 -48.80 -12.26
N GLN A 561 -2.87 -48.21 -11.09
CA GLN A 561 -2.57 -48.96 -9.87
C GLN A 561 -3.79 -49.76 -9.38
N LYS A 562 -4.99 -49.18 -9.39
CA LYS A 562 -6.24 -49.89 -9.05
C LYS A 562 -6.43 -51.12 -9.95
N ILE A 563 -6.25 -50.95 -11.27
CA ILE A 563 -6.35 -52.05 -12.24
C ILE A 563 -5.20 -53.06 -12.07
N SER A 564 -3.99 -52.60 -11.75
CA SER A 564 -2.84 -53.47 -11.49
C SER A 564 -3.05 -54.34 -10.23
N ILE A 565 -3.70 -53.84 -9.19
CA ILE A 565 -4.09 -54.64 -8.01
C ILE A 565 -5.08 -55.74 -8.41
N LEU A 566 -6.06 -55.40 -9.27
CA LEU A 566 -7.00 -56.36 -9.82
C LEU A 566 -6.27 -57.45 -10.63
N LEU A 567 -5.36 -57.06 -11.54
CA LEU A 567 -4.50 -57.98 -12.30
C LEU A 567 -3.66 -58.86 -11.37
N LYS A 568 -3.01 -58.29 -10.35
CA LYS A 568 -2.22 -59.05 -9.38
C LYS A 568 -3.05 -60.14 -8.71
N LYS A 569 -4.27 -59.82 -8.25
CA LYS A 569 -5.20 -60.80 -7.66
C LYS A 569 -5.51 -61.96 -8.61
N ARG A 570 -5.64 -61.70 -9.91
CA ARG A 570 -5.89 -62.75 -10.92
C ARG A 570 -4.72 -63.72 -11.04
N PHE A 571 -3.49 -63.25 -11.01
CA PHE A 571 -2.32 -64.11 -11.19
C PHE A 571 -1.83 -64.79 -9.91
N THR A 572 -2.14 -64.26 -8.72
CA THR A 572 -1.75 -64.86 -7.44
C THR A 572 -2.71 -65.94 -6.92
N THR A 573 -3.98 -65.92 -7.35
CA THR A 573 -5.02 -66.81 -6.80
C THR A 573 -4.97 -68.26 -7.35
N PRO A 574 -4.86 -68.49 -8.67
CA PRO A 574 -4.86 -69.84 -9.24
C PRO A 574 -3.44 -70.45 -9.30
N ASN A 575 -3.38 -71.78 -9.19
CA ASN A 575 -2.14 -72.52 -9.48
C ASN A 575 -2.06 -72.83 -10.99
N TRP A 576 -1.29 -72.02 -11.72
CA TRP A 576 -1.12 -72.12 -13.17
C TRP A 576 -0.49 -73.42 -13.69
N ILE A 577 0.20 -74.18 -12.83
CA ILE A 577 0.83 -75.46 -13.17
C ILE A 577 -0.20 -76.61 -13.21
N LYS A 578 -1.28 -76.50 -12.41
CA LYS A 578 -2.36 -77.50 -12.32
C LYS A 578 -3.69 -76.97 -12.89
N HIS A 579 -3.62 -76.00 -13.80
CA HIS A 579 -4.82 -75.40 -14.40
C HIS A 579 -5.59 -76.42 -15.24
N LYS A 580 -6.93 -76.37 -15.18
CA LYS A 580 -7.84 -77.23 -15.96
C LYS A 580 -8.10 -76.63 -17.35
N GLU A 581 -8.60 -77.44 -18.27
CA GLU A 581 -8.94 -77.00 -19.64
C GLU A 581 -9.97 -75.85 -19.63
N PRO A 582 -9.78 -74.83 -20.50
CA PRO A 582 -10.65 -73.67 -20.56
C PRO A 582 -12.03 -74.05 -21.13
N ARG A 583 -13.09 -73.70 -20.39
CA ARG A 583 -14.50 -73.94 -20.81
C ARG A 583 -15.26 -72.66 -21.11
N GLU A 584 -14.83 -71.54 -20.56
CA GLU A 584 -15.42 -70.22 -20.76
C GLU A 584 -14.36 -69.14 -20.54
N VAL A 585 -14.62 -67.93 -21.03
CA VAL A 585 -13.83 -66.74 -20.73
C VAL A 585 -13.93 -66.45 -19.23
N HIS A 586 -12.80 -66.22 -18.58
CA HIS A 586 -12.77 -66.05 -17.13
C HIS A 586 -13.49 -64.77 -16.70
N MET A 587 -14.25 -64.82 -15.60
CA MET A 587 -15.00 -63.67 -15.00
C MET A 587 -14.12 -62.43 -14.73
N PHE A 588 -12.81 -62.63 -14.62
CA PHE A 588 -11.83 -61.55 -14.47
C PHE A 588 -11.88 -60.56 -15.64
N VAL A 589 -12.12 -61.05 -16.85
CA VAL A 589 -12.19 -60.22 -18.05
C VAL A 589 -13.38 -59.27 -17.96
N ASP A 590 -14.53 -59.74 -17.50
CA ASP A 590 -15.71 -58.90 -17.27
C ASP A 590 -15.43 -57.84 -16.19
N LEU A 591 -14.74 -58.22 -15.09
CA LEU A 591 -14.36 -57.29 -14.02
C LEU A 591 -13.33 -56.24 -14.48
N LEU A 592 -12.39 -56.62 -15.35
CA LEU A 592 -11.42 -55.70 -15.95
C LEU A 592 -12.12 -54.71 -16.89
N LEU A 593 -13.05 -55.19 -17.73
CA LEU A 593 -13.84 -54.33 -18.61
C LEU A 593 -14.77 -53.39 -17.84
N GLN A 594 -15.37 -53.85 -16.73
CA GLN A 594 -16.18 -53.00 -15.85
C GLN A 594 -15.36 -51.86 -15.22
N GLU A 595 -14.13 -52.13 -14.78
CA GLU A 595 -13.24 -51.09 -14.25
C GLU A 595 -12.76 -50.12 -15.34
N LEU A 596 -12.49 -50.61 -16.56
CA LEU A 596 -12.15 -49.74 -17.70
C LEU A 596 -13.34 -48.88 -18.15
N GLU A 597 -14.56 -49.42 -18.14
CA GLU A 597 -15.78 -48.65 -18.45
C GLU A 597 -16.05 -47.60 -17.37
N ALA A 598 -15.84 -47.91 -16.08
CA ALA A 598 -15.96 -46.92 -15.01
C ALA A 598 -14.96 -45.75 -15.19
N VAL A 599 -13.72 -46.06 -15.60
CA VAL A 599 -12.73 -45.02 -15.96
C VAL A 599 -13.17 -44.24 -17.21
N ALA A 600 -13.72 -44.91 -18.22
CA ALA A 600 -14.24 -44.26 -19.42
C ALA A 600 -15.39 -43.30 -19.11
N VAL A 601 -16.31 -43.67 -18.22
CA VAL A 601 -17.42 -42.81 -17.78
C VAL A 601 -16.90 -41.56 -17.07
N GLU A 602 -15.96 -41.69 -16.12
CA GLU A 602 -15.33 -40.54 -15.44
C GLU A 602 -14.59 -39.62 -16.42
N VAL A 603 -13.81 -40.20 -17.34
CA VAL A 603 -13.04 -39.43 -18.34
C VAL A 603 -13.96 -38.72 -19.33
N ARG A 604 -15.05 -39.37 -19.76
CA ARG A 604 -16.05 -38.82 -20.69
C ARG A 604 -16.79 -37.61 -20.11
N GLN A 605 -16.95 -37.53 -18.80
CA GLN A 605 -17.59 -36.40 -18.13
C GLN A 605 -16.71 -35.15 -18.15
N ILE A 606 -15.40 -35.30 -17.94
CA ILE A 606 -14.50 -34.17 -17.64
C ILE A 606 -13.69 -33.70 -18.85
N LEU A 607 -13.19 -34.63 -19.68
CA LEU A 607 -12.31 -34.29 -20.81
C LEU A 607 -13.09 -34.10 -22.11
N PRO A 608 -12.64 -33.23 -23.02
CA PRO A 608 -13.23 -33.11 -24.36
C PRO A 608 -12.95 -34.35 -25.22
N ARG A 609 -13.89 -34.68 -26.11
CA ARG A 609 -13.64 -35.66 -27.19
C ARG A 609 -12.56 -35.13 -28.12
N GLY A 610 -11.57 -35.96 -28.43
CA GLY A 610 -10.56 -35.63 -29.42
C GLY A 610 -11.21 -35.35 -30.77
N ILE A 611 -10.71 -34.37 -31.52
CA ILE A 611 -11.05 -34.28 -32.94
C ILE A 611 -10.33 -35.45 -33.61
N ILE A 612 -11.13 -36.43 -34.05
CA ILE A 612 -10.73 -37.60 -34.82
C ILE A 612 -9.76 -37.17 -35.95
N ARG A 613 -8.44 -37.27 -35.71
CA ARG A 613 -7.46 -37.31 -36.79
C ARG A 613 -7.42 -38.74 -37.28
N ARG A 614 -8.43 -39.13 -38.06
CA ARG A 614 -8.22 -40.19 -39.06
C ARG A 614 -7.00 -39.74 -39.86
N HIS A 615 -5.95 -40.55 -39.85
CA HIS A 615 -4.79 -40.38 -40.70
C HIS A 615 -5.23 -40.19 -42.17
N ARG A 616 -5.43 -38.94 -42.58
CA ARG A 616 -5.02 -38.52 -43.91
C ARG A 616 -3.59 -38.09 -43.72
N HIS A 617 -2.67 -38.85 -44.32
CA HIS A 617 -1.34 -38.34 -44.61
C HIS A 617 -1.51 -36.94 -45.19
N SER A 618 -1.10 -35.94 -44.43
CA SER A 618 -0.98 -34.58 -44.92
C SER A 618 0.24 -34.59 -45.81
N ASP A 619 0.02 -34.73 -47.11
CA ASP A 619 0.99 -34.38 -48.13
C ASP A 619 1.34 -32.90 -47.92
N SER A 620 2.42 -32.66 -47.19
CA SER A 620 3.07 -31.36 -47.11
C SER A 620 3.84 -31.16 -48.41
N THR A 621 3.24 -30.39 -49.30
CA THR A 621 3.88 -29.84 -50.50
C THR A 621 4.70 -28.60 -50.14
N GLY A 622 6.01 -28.68 -50.38
CA GLY A 622 6.94 -27.55 -50.58
C GLY A 622 7.38 -26.83 -49.30
N SER A 623 8.65 -26.50 -49.06
CA SER A 623 9.83 -26.40 -49.92
C SER A 623 11.06 -26.29 -49.02
N THR A 624 12.17 -26.93 -49.37
CA THR A 624 13.45 -26.25 -49.63
C THR A 624 14.46 -27.27 -50.18
N ASN A 625 14.78 -27.08 -51.46
CA ASN A 625 15.87 -27.72 -52.17
C ASN A 625 17.22 -27.48 -51.47
N SER A 626 18.01 -28.52 -51.26
CA SER A 626 19.26 -28.72 -52.01
C SER A 626 20.02 -29.94 -51.51
N SER A 627 20.19 -30.95 -52.39
CA SER A 627 21.50 -31.40 -52.87
C SER A 627 21.42 -32.79 -53.50
N ARG A 628 21.53 -32.78 -54.84
CA ARG A 628 22.44 -33.60 -55.65
C ARG A 628 22.61 -35.09 -55.30
N SER A 629 22.02 -35.95 -56.13
CA SER A 629 22.78 -36.95 -56.90
C SER A 629 21.96 -37.51 -58.08
N ASN A 630 22.60 -37.62 -59.23
CA ASN A 630 22.05 -38.03 -60.54
C ASN A 630 21.45 -39.45 -60.58
N PRO A 631 20.55 -39.73 -61.55
CA PRO A 631 19.90 -41.02 -61.72
C PRO A 631 20.79 -41.98 -62.54
N MET A 632 20.92 -43.22 -62.09
CA MET A 632 21.41 -44.32 -62.92
C MET A 632 20.24 -45.26 -63.27
N ARG A 633 20.08 -45.43 -64.57
CA ARG A 633 19.22 -46.35 -65.31
C ARG A 633 19.01 -47.70 -64.64
N GLU A 634 17.77 -48.16 -64.74
CA GLU A 634 17.41 -49.58 -64.74
C GLU A 634 18.28 -50.38 -65.71
N ASP A 635 18.78 -51.51 -65.25
CA ASP A 635 18.93 -52.66 -66.14
C ASP A 635 18.49 -53.94 -65.43
N LYS A 636 17.70 -54.73 -66.15
CA LYS A 636 17.18 -56.03 -65.74
C LYS A 636 18.35 -56.96 -65.41
N LEU A 637 18.17 -57.85 -64.42
CA LEU A 637 18.45 -59.29 -64.53
C LEU A 637 18.08 -60.05 -63.24
N THR A 638 17.28 -61.10 -63.44
CA THR A 638 17.06 -62.31 -62.64
C THR A 638 18.07 -62.63 -61.52
N ARG A 639 17.60 -62.78 -60.26
CA ARG A 639 18.29 -63.62 -59.25
C ARG A 639 17.37 -64.19 -58.14
N SER A 640 17.26 -65.53 -58.16
CA SER A 640 17.09 -66.52 -57.07
C SER A 640 16.10 -66.34 -55.90
N ASN A 641 15.17 -67.30 -55.81
CA ASN A 641 14.19 -67.56 -54.72
C ASN A 641 14.80 -67.80 -53.32
N THR A 642 16.12 -67.94 -53.18
CA THR A 642 16.80 -68.18 -51.89
C THR A 642 17.14 -66.91 -51.11
N GLN A 643 17.17 -65.73 -51.76
CA GLN A 643 17.31 -64.45 -51.06
C GLN A 643 15.99 -63.96 -50.47
N ARG A 644 14.84 -64.41 -50.99
CA ARG A 644 13.50 -64.03 -50.51
C ARG A 644 13.19 -64.60 -49.12
N ALA A 645 13.68 -65.80 -48.80
CA ALA A 645 13.51 -66.40 -47.46
C ALA A 645 14.40 -65.73 -46.40
N ARG A 646 15.64 -65.36 -46.75
CA ARG A 646 16.53 -64.58 -45.86
C ARG A 646 16.10 -63.13 -45.72
N SER A 647 15.56 -62.52 -46.77
CA SER A 647 14.96 -61.19 -46.69
C SER A 647 13.69 -61.22 -45.84
N GLN A 648 12.82 -62.22 -45.97
CA GLN A 648 11.63 -62.38 -45.09
C GLN A 648 12.00 -62.63 -43.62
N PHE A 649 13.08 -63.35 -43.34
CA PHE A 649 13.55 -63.56 -41.95
C PHE A 649 14.14 -62.28 -41.35
N LEU A 650 14.88 -61.50 -42.14
CA LEU A 650 15.39 -60.19 -41.72
C LEU A 650 14.31 -59.12 -41.68
N GLU A 651 13.32 -59.18 -42.56
CA GLU A 651 12.16 -58.28 -42.64
C GLU A 651 11.17 -58.57 -41.51
N SER A 652 11.01 -59.83 -41.08
CA SER A 652 10.27 -60.17 -39.86
C SER A 652 11.04 -59.84 -38.58
N HIS A 653 12.37 -59.96 -38.56
CA HIS A 653 13.19 -59.49 -37.44
C HIS A 653 13.28 -57.95 -37.38
N LEU A 654 13.31 -57.27 -38.51
CA LEU A 654 13.24 -55.81 -38.61
C LEU A 654 11.84 -55.32 -38.28
N ALA A 655 10.79 -55.98 -38.76
CA ALA A 655 9.41 -55.72 -38.34
C ALA A 655 9.26 -55.92 -36.84
N LYS A 656 9.84 -56.98 -36.26
CA LYS A 656 9.92 -57.14 -34.79
C LYS A 656 10.70 -56.02 -34.11
N LEU A 657 11.81 -55.55 -34.66
CA LEU A 657 12.61 -54.44 -34.11
C LEU A 657 11.90 -53.08 -34.22
N PHE A 658 11.08 -52.86 -35.27
CA PHE A 658 10.28 -51.66 -35.47
C PHE A 658 8.96 -51.70 -34.69
N GLU A 659 8.33 -52.87 -34.57
CA GLU A 659 7.18 -53.13 -33.68
C GLU A 659 7.60 -52.99 -32.20
N GLN A 660 8.79 -53.49 -31.82
CA GLN A 660 9.36 -53.35 -30.47
C GLN A 660 9.74 -51.88 -30.13
N LYS A 661 9.88 -51.03 -31.16
CA LYS A 661 10.16 -49.58 -31.04
C LYS A 661 8.92 -48.70 -31.03
N MET A 662 7.71 -49.27 -31.05
CA MET A 662 6.49 -48.48 -30.98
C MET A 662 6.53 -47.56 -29.74
N GLU A 663 6.34 -46.25 -29.95
CA GLU A 663 6.37 -45.24 -28.90
C GLU A 663 5.18 -45.44 -27.97
N ILE A 664 5.31 -46.35 -27.00
CA ILE A 664 4.29 -46.64 -25.99
C ILE A 664 4.03 -45.41 -25.10
N PHE A 665 4.97 -44.46 -25.07
CA PHE A 665 4.95 -43.26 -24.23
C PHE A 665 5.00 -41.98 -25.08
N THR A 666 3.94 -41.71 -25.83
CA THR A 666 3.71 -40.38 -26.40
C THR A 666 3.25 -39.42 -25.29
N LYS A 667 3.48 -38.10 -25.46
CA LYS A 667 2.96 -37.09 -24.52
C LYS A 667 1.43 -37.24 -24.43
N VAL A 668 0.91 -37.39 -23.21
CA VAL A 668 -0.53 -37.55 -22.99
C VAL A 668 -1.21 -36.22 -23.27
N GLU A 669 -2.19 -36.22 -24.18
CA GLU A 669 -3.02 -35.07 -24.48
C GLU A 669 -4.26 -35.04 -23.56
N TYR A 670 -4.82 -33.84 -23.33
CA TYR A 670 -6.05 -33.65 -22.54
C TYR A 670 -7.31 -34.05 -23.32
N THR A 671 -7.32 -35.26 -23.88
CA THR A 671 -8.44 -35.82 -24.65
C THR A 671 -8.89 -37.14 -24.04
N GLN A 672 -10.18 -37.46 -24.20
CA GLN A 672 -10.74 -38.72 -23.71
C GLN A 672 -9.96 -39.93 -24.25
N GLU A 673 -9.70 -39.94 -25.55
CA GLU A 673 -9.02 -41.00 -26.28
C GLU A 673 -7.56 -41.18 -25.83
N SER A 674 -6.80 -40.09 -25.64
CA SER A 674 -5.39 -40.18 -25.23
C SER A 674 -5.24 -40.73 -23.82
N VAL A 675 -6.10 -40.33 -22.88
CA VAL A 675 -6.05 -40.79 -21.48
C VAL A 675 -6.46 -42.24 -21.38
N LEU A 676 -7.56 -42.64 -22.03
CA LEU A 676 -8.02 -44.03 -22.06
C LEU A 676 -7.00 -44.93 -22.77
N SER A 677 -6.45 -44.51 -23.90
CA SER A 677 -5.38 -45.22 -24.61
C SER A 677 -4.18 -45.45 -23.71
N THR A 678 -3.74 -44.44 -22.96
CA THR A 678 -2.59 -44.56 -22.05
C THR A 678 -2.87 -45.54 -20.91
N ILE A 679 -4.05 -45.46 -20.29
CA ILE A 679 -4.44 -46.38 -19.20
C ILE A 679 -4.51 -47.82 -19.72
N VAL A 680 -5.13 -48.05 -20.89
CA VAL A 680 -5.21 -49.38 -21.51
C VAL A 680 -3.82 -49.92 -21.86
N LYS A 681 -2.94 -49.09 -22.49
CA LYS A 681 -1.55 -49.46 -22.79
C LYS A 681 -0.77 -49.86 -21.53
N LEU A 682 -0.89 -49.10 -20.45
CA LEU A 682 -0.26 -49.42 -19.15
C LEU A 682 -0.85 -50.69 -18.50
N CYS A 683 -2.15 -50.92 -18.63
CA CYS A 683 -2.81 -52.14 -18.15
C CYS A 683 -2.32 -53.38 -18.89
N LEU A 684 -2.21 -53.31 -20.22
CA LEU A 684 -1.71 -54.41 -21.05
C LEU A 684 -0.22 -54.71 -20.77
N LYS A 685 0.60 -53.67 -20.56
CA LYS A 685 1.99 -53.85 -20.12
C LYS A 685 2.09 -54.45 -18.73
N SER A 686 1.23 -54.05 -17.80
CA SER A 686 1.17 -54.67 -16.47
C SER A 686 0.76 -56.15 -16.58
N LEU A 687 -0.23 -56.46 -17.42
CA LEU A 687 -0.69 -57.83 -17.70
C LEU A 687 0.44 -58.68 -18.30
N GLN A 688 1.19 -58.17 -19.27
CA GLN A 688 2.37 -58.83 -19.85
C GLN A 688 3.39 -59.18 -18.77
N GLU A 689 3.70 -58.25 -17.87
CA GLU A 689 4.67 -58.47 -16.80
C GLU A 689 4.18 -59.50 -15.78
N PHE A 690 2.89 -59.47 -15.40
CA PHE A 690 2.33 -60.51 -14.52
C PHE A 690 2.36 -61.90 -15.15
N VAL A 691 2.12 -62.02 -16.46
CA VAL A 691 2.26 -63.28 -17.20
C VAL A 691 3.71 -63.76 -17.20
N ARG A 692 4.67 -62.86 -17.42
CA ARG A 692 6.11 -63.18 -17.43
C ARG A 692 6.60 -63.79 -16.11
N LEU A 693 6.01 -63.38 -14.98
CA LEU A 693 6.35 -63.85 -13.65
C LEU A 693 5.78 -65.23 -13.30
N GLN A 694 4.86 -65.77 -14.09
CA GLN A 694 4.22 -67.07 -13.85
C GLN A 694 4.82 -68.17 -14.73
N THR A 695 4.46 -69.42 -14.43
CA THR A 695 4.78 -70.61 -15.26
C THR A 695 3.47 -71.34 -15.53
N PHE A 696 3.20 -71.66 -16.80
CA PHE A 696 1.92 -72.21 -17.23
C PHE A 696 2.04 -73.68 -17.67
N ASN A 697 0.97 -74.44 -17.46
CA ASN A 697 0.74 -75.68 -18.19
C ASN A 697 -0.02 -75.40 -19.50
N ARG A 698 -0.18 -76.41 -20.38
CA ARG A 698 -0.90 -76.29 -21.65
C ARG A 698 -2.29 -75.63 -21.49
N SER A 699 -3.08 -76.08 -20.53
CA SER A 699 -4.44 -75.57 -20.31
C SER A 699 -4.47 -74.14 -19.76
N GLY A 700 -3.49 -73.75 -18.96
CA GLY A 700 -3.31 -72.39 -18.45
C GLY A 700 -2.92 -71.42 -19.57
N PHE A 701 -2.04 -71.83 -20.48
CA PHE A 701 -1.72 -71.08 -21.69
C PHE A 701 -2.97 -70.89 -22.58
N GLN A 702 -3.74 -71.95 -22.80
CA GLN A 702 -4.98 -71.88 -23.58
C GLN A 702 -6.05 -70.97 -22.94
N GLN A 703 -6.14 -70.90 -21.60
CA GLN A 703 -7.04 -69.95 -20.93
C GLN A 703 -6.60 -68.49 -21.14
N ILE A 704 -5.29 -68.20 -21.04
CA ILE A 704 -4.78 -66.85 -21.33
C ILE A 704 -5.02 -66.49 -22.80
N GLN A 705 -4.81 -67.42 -23.73
CA GLN A 705 -5.13 -67.23 -25.14
C GLN A 705 -6.62 -66.89 -25.35
N LEU A 706 -7.53 -67.62 -24.69
CA LEU A 706 -8.97 -67.36 -24.75
C LEU A 706 -9.36 -65.99 -24.15
N ASP A 707 -8.80 -65.64 -22.99
CA ASP A 707 -9.10 -64.38 -22.30
C ASP A 707 -8.58 -63.16 -23.10
N ILE A 708 -7.40 -63.25 -23.72
CA ILE A 708 -6.80 -62.17 -24.53
C ILE A 708 -7.52 -61.98 -25.87
N GLU A 709 -7.88 -63.06 -26.55
CA GLU A 709 -8.62 -62.97 -27.81
C GLU A 709 -10.04 -62.43 -27.60
N PHE A 710 -10.67 -62.72 -26.45
CA PHE A 710 -11.93 -62.07 -26.08
C PHE A 710 -11.75 -60.57 -25.81
N LEU A 711 -10.67 -60.15 -25.14
CA LEU A 711 -10.39 -58.74 -24.82
C LEU A 711 -10.12 -57.87 -26.06
N LYS A 712 -9.73 -58.47 -27.18
CA LYS A 712 -9.37 -57.76 -28.42
C LYS A 712 -10.48 -56.86 -28.94
N ASN A 713 -11.72 -57.33 -29.01
CA ASN A 713 -12.83 -56.54 -29.55
C ASN A 713 -13.31 -55.44 -28.59
N PRO A 714 -13.56 -55.71 -27.29
CA PRO A 714 -13.95 -54.66 -26.33
C PRO A 714 -12.90 -53.56 -26.18
N LEU A 715 -11.60 -53.89 -26.20
CA LEU A 715 -10.55 -52.89 -26.03
C LEU A 715 -10.42 -51.91 -27.21
N LYS A 716 -10.87 -52.31 -28.41
CA LYS A 716 -10.91 -51.42 -29.59
C LYS A 716 -11.93 -50.28 -29.45
N GLU A 717 -12.94 -50.44 -28.61
CA GLU A 717 -13.94 -49.38 -28.36
C GLU A 717 -13.38 -48.26 -27.47
N PHE A 718 -12.29 -48.49 -26.74
CA PHE A 718 -11.69 -47.53 -25.82
C PHE A 718 -10.49 -46.76 -26.41
N VAL A 719 -9.93 -47.21 -27.54
CA VAL A 719 -8.62 -46.73 -28.03
C VAL A 719 -8.59 -46.66 -29.56
N ASP A 720 -8.13 -45.52 -30.10
CA ASP A 720 -8.06 -45.30 -31.55
C ASP A 720 -6.89 -46.03 -32.25
N ASP A 721 -5.80 -46.28 -31.51
CA ASP A 721 -4.59 -46.93 -32.00
C ASP A 721 -4.74 -48.46 -31.95
N GLU A 722 -5.57 -49.00 -32.85
CA GLU A 722 -5.85 -50.43 -32.95
C GLU A 722 -4.58 -51.26 -33.16
N ALA A 723 -3.61 -50.74 -33.92
CA ALA A 723 -2.36 -51.42 -34.19
C ALA A 723 -1.52 -51.60 -32.92
N ALA A 724 -1.48 -50.58 -32.05
CA ALA A 724 -0.76 -50.70 -30.79
C ALA A 724 -1.41 -51.69 -29.82
N ILE A 725 -2.74 -51.74 -29.75
CA ILE A 725 -3.42 -52.74 -28.93
C ILE A 725 -3.18 -54.15 -29.46
N ASP A 726 -3.36 -54.36 -30.77
CA ASP A 726 -3.16 -55.67 -31.38
C ASP A 726 -1.71 -56.16 -31.17
N PHE A 727 -0.73 -55.27 -31.18
CA PHE A 727 0.66 -55.57 -30.85
C PHE A 727 0.84 -55.94 -29.37
N LEU A 728 0.33 -55.14 -28.43
CA LEU A 728 0.46 -55.39 -27.00
C LEU A 728 -0.22 -56.70 -26.58
N LEU A 729 -1.38 -57.03 -27.17
CA LEU A 729 -2.06 -58.30 -26.92
C LEU A 729 -1.25 -59.49 -27.45
N LYS A 730 -0.64 -59.37 -28.63
CA LYS A 730 0.29 -60.39 -29.16
C LYS A 730 1.51 -60.57 -28.26
N GLU A 731 2.06 -59.50 -27.70
CA GLU A 731 3.17 -59.60 -26.74
C GLU A 731 2.78 -60.37 -25.47
N VAL A 732 1.54 -60.20 -24.97
CA VAL A 732 1.04 -60.99 -23.82
C VAL A 732 0.95 -62.48 -24.17
N ILE A 733 0.44 -62.82 -25.37
CA ILE A 733 0.38 -64.22 -25.83
C ILE A 733 1.79 -64.79 -26.06
N SER A 734 2.72 -64.00 -26.59
CA SER A 734 4.12 -64.42 -26.75
C SER A 734 4.78 -64.67 -25.40
N ALA A 735 4.55 -63.79 -24.42
CA ALA A 735 5.06 -63.96 -23.06
C ALA A 735 4.48 -65.22 -22.39
N SER A 736 3.19 -65.52 -22.59
CA SER A 736 2.61 -66.76 -22.04
C SER A 736 3.12 -68.02 -22.74
N HIS A 737 3.39 -67.94 -24.06
CA HIS A 737 4.00 -69.01 -24.85
C HIS A 737 5.40 -69.38 -24.32
N GLU A 738 6.27 -68.39 -24.09
CA GLU A 738 7.62 -68.60 -23.57
C GLU A 738 7.65 -69.15 -22.13
N ARG A 739 6.59 -68.90 -21.36
CA ARG A 739 6.46 -69.34 -19.96
C ARG A 739 5.67 -70.64 -19.79
N CYS A 740 5.19 -71.24 -20.88
CA CYS A 740 4.44 -72.49 -20.86
C CYS A 740 5.36 -73.71 -20.99
N LEU A 741 5.07 -74.77 -20.24
CA LEU A 741 5.80 -76.04 -20.32
C LEU A 741 5.52 -76.82 -21.62
N ASP A 742 4.31 -76.67 -22.18
CA ASP A 742 3.87 -77.30 -23.43
C ASP A 742 2.95 -76.33 -24.21
N PRO A 743 3.52 -75.47 -25.07
CA PRO A 743 2.80 -74.37 -25.68
C PRO A 743 2.04 -74.81 -26.94
N ILE A 744 0.95 -75.55 -26.75
CA ILE A 744 0.04 -75.92 -27.84
C ILE A 744 -1.17 -74.98 -27.84
N PRO A 745 -1.34 -74.12 -28.86
CA PRO A 745 -2.47 -73.20 -28.94
C PRO A 745 -3.80 -73.95 -29.10
N LEU A 746 -4.88 -73.32 -28.65
CA LEU A 746 -6.23 -73.80 -28.89
C LEU A 746 -6.57 -73.61 -30.38
N GLU A 747 -7.30 -74.56 -30.95
CA GLU A 747 -7.72 -74.47 -32.36
C GLU A 747 -8.66 -73.25 -32.57
N PRO A 748 -8.44 -72.44 -33.63
CA PRO A 748 -9.29 -71.28 -33.93
C PRO A 748 -10.81 -71.54 -33.90
N PRO A 749 -11.37 -72.64 -34.46
CA PRO A 749 -12.82 -72.88 -34.41
C PRO A 749 -13.37 -73.12 -33.00
N ILE A 750 -12.56 -73.68 -32.09
CA ILE A 750 -12.96 -73.91 -30.69
C ILE A 750 -12.92 -72.58 -29.93
N LEU A 751 -11.89 -71.77 -30.18
CA LEU A 751 -11.76 -70.42 -29.64
C LEU A 751 -12.96 -69.54 -30.02
N ASP A 752 -13.30 -69.50 -31.31
CA ASP A 752 -14.44 -68.72 -31.83
C ASP A 752 -15.77 -69.19 -31.22
N LYS A 753 -15.94 -70.51 -31.04
CA LYS A 753 -17.14 -71.07 -30.41
C LYS A 753 -17.30 -70.62 -28.96
N LEU A 754 -16.22 -70.62 -28.17
CA LEU A 754 -16.24 -70.22 -26.76
C LEU A 754 -16.44 -68.70 -26.60
N ILE A 755 -15.81 -67.89 -27.45
CA ILE A 755 -16.01 -66.43 -27.48
C ILE A 755 -17.46 -66.10 -27.83
N ASN A 756 -18.02 -66.71 -28.89
CA ASN A 756 -19.40 -66.48 -29.29
C ASN A 756 -20.41 -66.93 -28.23
N ALA A 757 -20.14 -68.03 -27.52
CA ALA A 757 -20.97 -68.48 -26.39
C ALA A 757 -20.98 -67.46 -25.23
N LYS A 758 -19.83 -66.85 -24.93
CA LYS A 758 -19.72 -65.79 -23.93
C LYS A 758 -20.43 -64.51 -24.37
N LEU A 759 -20.29 -64.09 -25.63
CA LEU A 759 -20.98 -62.92 -26.18
C LEU A 759 -22.50 -63.09 -26.17
N ALA A 760 -23.01 -64.28 -26.48
CA ALA A 760 -24.45 -64.59 -26.38
C ALA A 760 -24.96 -64.48 -24.94
N LYS A 761 -24.21 -65.03 -23.96
CA LYS A 761 -24.54 -64.94 -22.53
C LYS A 761 -24.53 -63.48 -22.02
N ASN A 762 -23.58 -62.66 -22.47
CA ASN A 762 -23.53 -61.24 -22.11
C ASN A 762 -24.70 -60.45 -22.71
N ARG A 763 -25.16 -60.78 -23.93
CA ARG A 763 -26.37 -60.19 -24.55
C ARG A 763 -27.67 -60.55 -23.81
N GLU A 764 -27.77 -61.77 -23.29
CA GLU A 764 -28.94 -62.21 -22.50
C GLU A 764 -29.00 -61.57 -21.10
N LEU A 765 -27.85 -61.25 -20.51
CA LEU A 765 -27.73 -60.56 -19.22
C LEU A 765 -27.93 -59.03 -19.32
N SER A 766 -27.92 -58.45 -20.52
CA SER A 766 -28.06 -57.01 -20.77
C SER A 766 -29.31 -56.63 -21.60
N PRO A 767 -30.54 -57.02 -21.23
CA PRO A 767 -31.72 -56.69 -22.03
C PRO A 767 -32.21 -55.23 -21.90
N ASN A 768 -31.55 -54.37 -21.11
CA ASN A 768 -32.10 -53.05 -20.73
C ASN A 768 -31.21 -51.81 -21.01
N SER A 769 -30.26 -51.85 -21.93
CA SER A 769 -29.43 -50.66 -22.29
C SER A 769 -29.62 -50.12 -23.71
N HIS A 770 -30.64 -50.60 -24.44
CA HIS A 770 -31.03 -50.06 -25.75
C HIS A 770 -32.50 -49.62 -25.77
N SER A 771 -32.87 -48.71 -24.87
CA SER A 771 -33.97 -47.76 -25.10
C SER A 771 -33.86 -46.57 -24.14
N ARG A 772 -32.94 -45.64 -24.42
CA ARG A 772 -33.08 -44.20 -24.12
C ARG A 772 -31.98 -43.39 -24.77
#